data_AF-A0A8J9ZT40-F1
#
_entry.id   AF-A0A8J9ZT40-F1
#
_cell.length_a   1.000
_cell.length_b   1.000
_cell.length_c   1.000
_cell.angle_alpha   90.00
_cell.angle_beta   90.00
_cell.angle_gamma   90.00
#
_symmetry.space_group_name_H-M   'P 1'
#
loop_
_entity.id
_entity.type
_entity.pdbx_description
1 polymer ?
#
loop_
_entity_poly.entity_id
_entity_poly.type
_entity_poly.pdbx_seq_one_letter_code
_entity_poly.pdbx_strand_id
1 'polypeptide(L)'
;MAAAGRHFHIIAAIFLSAASYSAPLEGVPNKMDPRACGKPEESQKNAMALPVTLYEPIGAVFGGCRVWAGHIPPNSYLGLGLGEVAKECEQGSLSTISGLCSLLGKNGATQDTCQSDQESPATSMLREYATVLLDKGLVPLVSSGSSQLDAEIAFGIVLANTGSPDESIQHFSAFLKDHPDVIAAYHGRGSAYARKGLQYKINAELALADFTKAIDLDRKLAESYERRAEILSPIGRGRDAIADLDIAINLEPTARRYFRRGTLNFLREHYTSAQADFKKSLEKDSNQPNVLHFLGLAVFHRGALREAAKIFENVIKANPEYVEAIRNLGQVYRELGDYEKAMEQFNTALILDDKHVQGYQFRGSLYYHSGRPFEALRNFKKCLALEPHNEPCQYMTGLSNSAIGRFYQGIKAQTKVMLNEPIPGQKVSAEYQKVYYLREYSRYTHAHLDVPAREFSLDADLNGDFKDRWAKNLIFTVENYTEQPGLQPQIGDVVTPDFTSYSPEVQRMVCRAYSLGQLMQFTVDGYLPNVRVHTAMGLAALEVMQTVQAFWKAPKTFKTLMGKKFHWRDIFDSAVKWRRLVDPEQPVLWLDLMPAKSVDAGFNNFMNMIRGQVTNIRYSGYLDTTFKLTKQMVMHYQELPHPNLKAEISKTQNCEELLEVMKKSGSSTQNGFMVGTHVPSLKDKKRNNLNKNYDGLMLTLSGDTEGNILFSMDTATTKTRTSQYHSEMEWIWNRITDEVKKGGNGMDVDTLVNTILYLVYYFYNLLPLSRGSSVVAYTVAMGMLMALGKEVTGKIPPGKMVDMEAMLIGSPESFANEVKDWMNLKRLSPQWTHLPKVSDTFPTFRSMIEALNQDLQAACSKEGNPH
;
A
#
# COMPACT_ATOMS: atom_id res chain seq x y z
N MET A 1 -4.42 0.91 4.17
CA MET A 1 -4.14 2.16 3.43
C MET A 1 -2.77 2.20 2.72
N ALA A 2 -1.86 1.23 2.90
CA ALA A 2 -0.57 1.20 2.17
C ALA A 2 -0.55 0.35 0.88
N ALA A 3 -1.66 -0.36 0.56
CA ALA A 3 -1.77 -1.23 -0.62
C ALA A 3 -2.46 -0.57 -1.84
N ALA A 4 -3.03 0.63 -1.69
CA ALA A 4 -3.88 1.28 -2.69
C ALA A 4 -3.24 2.50 -3.39
N GLY A 5 -1.92 2.68 -3.24
CA GLY A 5 -1.20 3.87 -3.74
C GLY A 5 -0.08 3.56 -4.73
N ARG A 6 0.03 2.33 -5.21
CA ARG A 6 1.13 1.90 -6.09
C ARG A 6 0.51 1.54 -7.44
N HIS A 7 1.26 1.79 -8.51
CA HIS A 7 0.97 1.41 -9.91
C HIS A 7 0.54 2.55 -10.84
N PHE A 8 1.39 3.57 -10.97
CA PHE A 8 1.48 4.37 -12.20
C PHE A 8 2.59 3.87 -13.17
N HIS A 9 3.28 2.77 -12.86
CA HIS A 9 4.44 2.30 -13.65
C HIS A 9 4.23 1.00 -14.43
N ILE A 10 2.99 0.50 -14.52
CA ILE A 10 2.66 -0.69 -15.35
C ILE A 10 2.35 -0.29 -16.81
N ILE A 11 2.14 1.00 -17.08
CA ILE A 11 1.54 1.50 -18.32
C ILE A 11 2.44 1.36 -19.56
N ALA A 12 3.78 1.31 -19.41
CA ALA A 12 4.67 1.22 -20.58
C ALA A 12 4.94 -0.24 -21.02
N ALA A 13 5.18 -1.18 -20.11
CA ALA A 13 5.77 -2.47 -20.48
C ALA A 13 4.78 -3.53 -20.98
N ILE A 14 3.49 -3.44 -20.63
CA ILE A 14 2.48 -4.46 -21.03
C ILE A 14 2.01 -4.27 -22.48
N PHE A 15 2.20 -3.08 -23.08
CA PHE A 15 1.83 -2.80 -24.47
C PHE A 15 3.02 -2.44 -25.39
N LEU A 16 4.22 -2.17 -24.86
CA LEU A 16 5.42 -1.85 -25.68
C LEU A 16 6.31 -3.05 -26.02
N SER A 17 5.93 -4.29 -25.72
CA SER A 17 6.71 -5.47 -26.14
C SER A 17 6.70 -5.74 -27.65
N ALA A 18 6.13 -4.84 -28.48
CA ALA A 18 6.20 -4.90 -29.94
C ALA A 18 7.04 -3.78 -30.59
N ALA A 19 7.76 -2.95 -29.82
CA ALA A 19 8.55 -1.85 -30.38
C ALA A 19 9.82 -1.56 -29.58
N SER A 20 10.86 -2.39 -29.72
CA SER A 20 12.27 -1.95 -29.60
C SER A 20 13.21 -3.10 -29.90
N TYR A 21 13.86 -3.10 -31.08
CA TYR A 21 15.20 -3.63 -31.42
C TYR A 21 15.30 -3.50 -32.95
N SER A 22 16.00 -2.52 -33.51
CA SER A 22 17.45 -2.59 -33.69
C SER A 22 17.98 -1.27 -34.25
N ALA A 23 19.15 -0.84 -33.78
CA ALA A 23 20.09 -0.04 -34.57
C ALA A 23 21.48 -0.61 -34.26
N PRO A 24 22.28 -1.00 -35.27
CA PRO A 24 23.64 -1.45 -35.04
C PRO A 24 24.55 -0.27 -34.70
N LEU A 25 25.30 -0.38 -33.61
CA LEU A 25 26.43 0.49 -33.32
C LEU A 25 27.66 -0.06 -34.06
N GLU A 26 28.00 0.55 -35.19
CA GLU A 26 29.35 0.47 -35.75
C GLU A 26 30.02 1.84 -35.68
N GLY A 27 31.25 1.87 -35.15
CA GLY A 27 32.24 2.91 -35.44
C GLY A 27 32.31 4.11 -34.49
N VAL A 28 32.99 3.97 -33.35
CA VAL A 28 33.72 5.11 -32.74
C VAL A 28 35.15 4.65 -32.41
N PRO A 29 36.20 5.30 -32.95
CA PRO A 29 37.58 4.99 -32.60
C PRO A 29 37.97 5.60 -31.24
N ASN A 30 38.89 4.90 -30.58
CA ASN A 30 39.49 5.21 -29.29
C ASN A 30 40.31 6.52 -29.26
N LYS A 31 40.35 7.12 -28.05
CA LYS A 31 41.32 8.05 -27.42
C LYS A 31 41.01 9.57 -27.42
N MET A 32 40.84 10.12 -26.20
CA MET A 32 41.67 11.17 -25.54
C MET A 32 41.01 11.57 -24.20
N ASP A 33 41.58 11.17 -23.06
CA ASP A 33 42.49 11.89 -22.14
C ASP A 33 41.77 12.84 -21.13
N PRO A 34 41.83 12.59 -19.80
CA PRO A 34 41.11 13.35 -18.79
C PRO A 34 41.99 14.41 -18.13
N ARG A 35 41.67 15.70 -18.33
CA ARG A 35 42.01 16.82 -17.43
C ARG A 35 41.51 18.16 -18.01
N ALA A 36 40.49 18.76 -17.39
CA ALA A 36 40.37 20.22 -17.23
C ALA A 36 39.17 20.56 -16.32
N CYS A 37 39.48 21.08 -15.13
CA CYS A 37 38.54 21.77 -14.27
C CYS A 37 38.20 23.15 -14.84
N GLY A 38 36.96 23.59 -14.67
CA GLY A 38 36.54 24.98 -14.85
C GLY A 38 35.24 25.24 -14.09
N LYS A 39 35.30 26.13 -13.09
CA LYS A 39 34.19 26.60 -12.24
C LYS A 39 33.47 27.81 -12.89
N PRO A 40 32.35 28.31 -12.30
CA PRO A 40 31.22 28.93 -13.01
C PRO A 40 31.27 30.47 -13.05
N GLU A 41 30.42 31.09 -13.89
CA GLU A 41 30.12 32.53 -13.83
C GLU A 41 28.61 32.83 -13.83
N GLU A 42 28.27 33.83 -13.00
CA GLU A 42 26.97 34.44 -12.73
C GLU A 42 26.59 35.53 -13.75
N SER A 43 25.28 35.76 -13.94
CA SER A 43 24.63 37.11 -14.04
C SER A 43 23.12 36.94 -14.29
N GLN A 44 22.27 37.18 -13.29
CA GLN A 44 21.54 38.42 -12.96
C GLN A 44 20.30 38.80 -13.81
N LYS A 45 19.12 38.66 -13.17
CA LYS A 45 18.03 39.65 -12.96
C LYS A 45 17.35 40.36 -14.16
N ASN A 46 16.04 40.11 -14.39
CA ASN A 46 14.91 40.98 -13.94
C ASN A 46 13.56 40.70 -14.66
N ALA A 47 12.50 40.57 -13.84
CA ALA A 47 11.08 41.00 -13.95
C ALA A 47 10.32 41.08 -15.30
N MET A 48 9.14 40.42 -15.38
CA MET A 48 7.81 41.07 -15.36
C MET A 48 6.66 40.03 -15.44
N ALA A 49 5.53 40.35 -14.83
CA ALA A 49 4.32 39.54 -14.73
C ALA A 49 3.23 39.97 -15.75
N LEU A 50 2.25 39.06 -15.97
CA LEU A 50 0.88 39.20 -16.53
C LEU A 50 0.67 38.86 -18.04
N PRO A 51 -0.55 38.44 -18.47
CA PRO A 51 -0.91 37.02 -18.68
C PRO A 51 -1.52 36.76 -20.09
N VAL A 52 -2.11 35.56 -20.29
CA VAL A 52 -3.12 35.16 -21.31
C VAL A 52 -2.65 34.12 -22.35
N THR A 53 -3.37 32.99 -22.29
CA THR A 53 -3.62 31.86 -23.20
C THR A 53 -3.11 31.88 -24.65
N LEU A 54 -2.59 30.74 -25.13
CA LEU A 54 -3.07 29.92 -26.28
C LEU A 54 -1.97 28.94 -26.78
N TYR A 55 -2.37 27.68 -27.00
CA TYR A 55 -1.81 26.62 -27.88
C TYR A 55 -0.34 26.15 -27.80
N GLU A 56 -0.20 24.85 -27.48
CA GLU A 56 0.72 23.77 -27.94
C GLU A 56 2.08 24.11 -28.63
N PRO A 57 3.17 23.30 -28.40
CA PRO A 57 3.14 21.85 -28.59
C PRO A 57 3.84 20.99 -27.52
N ILE A 58 3.31 19.78 -27.34
CA ILE A 58 3.82 18.69 -26.52
C ILE A 58 5.02 18.07 -27.24
N GLY A 59 6.22 18.37 -26.77
CA GLY A 59 7.48 17.75 -27.19
C GLY A 59 7.92 16.70 -26.17
N ALA A 60 8.09 15.47 -26.65
CA ALA A 60 8.65 14.35 -25.91
C ALA A 60 10.12 14.59 -25.54
N VAL A 61 10.50 14.40 -24.26
CA VAL A 61 11.84 13.98 -23.84
C VAL A 61 11.72 13.11 -22.61
N PHE A 62 11.95 11.81 -22.79
CA PHE A 62 12.02 10.78 -21.76
C PHE A 62 13.46 10.63 -21.27
N GLY A 63 13.65 10.55 -19.95
CA GLY A 63 14.86 10.09 -19.29
C GLY A 63 14.61 10.04 -17.79
N GLY A 64 14.97 9.02 -17.02
CA GLY A 64 15.50 7.70 -17.31
C GLY A 64 15.37 6.88 -16.02
N CYS A 65 14.69 5.74 -16.10
CA CYS A 65 14.80 4.62 -15.16
C CYS A 65 14.24 3.39 -15.88
N ARG A 66 15.13 2.60 -16.50
CA ARG A 66 14.82 1.25 -16.95
C ARG A 66 14.73 0.36 -15.71
N VAL A 67 13.52 0.18 -15.20
CA VAL A 67 13.19 -0.92 -14.29
C VAL A 67 13.02 -2.14 -15.18
N TRP A 68 13.84 -3.16 -14.95
CA TRP A 68 13.75 -4.43 -15.66
C TRP A 68 12.41 -5.07 -15.31
N ALA A 69 11.61 -5.33 -16.33
CA ALA A 69 10.47 -6.22 -16.23
C ALA A 69 10.95 -7.54 -15.61
N GLY A 70 10.39 -7.91 -14.45
CA GLY A 70 10.38 -9.30 -14.05
C GLY A 70 9.89 -10.10 -15.25
N HIS A 71 10.63 -11.14 -15.63
CA HIS A 71 10.35 -12.00 -16.76
C HIS A 71 8.87 -12.42 -16.72
N ILE A 72 8.06 -11.70 -17.48
CA ILE A 72 6.85 -12.25 -18.07
C ILE A 72 7.42 -13.30 -19.02
N PRO A 73 7.19 -14.61 -18.81
CA PRO A 73 7.48 -15.54 -19.88
C PRO A 73 6.74 -15.02 -21.11
N PRO A 74 7.39 -14.87 -22.28
CA PRO A 74 6.71 -14.52 -23.52
C PRO A 74 5.82 -15.69 -23.91
N ASN A 75 4.70 -15.80 -23.22
CA ASN A 75 3.58 -16.71 -23.41
C ASN A 75 2.36 -16.11 -22.72
N SER A 76 2.19 -14.80 -22.86
CA SER A 76 0.87 -14.34 -23.30
C SER A 76 0.80 -14.72 -24.76
N TYR A 77 -0.30 -15.33 -25.22
CA TYR A 77 -0.57 -15.51 -26.65
C TYR A 77 -0.72 -14.13 -27.37
N LEU A 78 0.34 -13.33 -27.41
CA LEU A 78 0.90 -12.93 -28.68
C LEU A 78 1.36 -14.26 -29.29
N GLY A 79 0.58 -14.82 -30.22
CA GLY A 79 1.19 -15.78 -31.12
C GLY A 79 2.46 -15.10 -31.62
N LEU A 80 3.62 -15.77 -31.45
CA LEU A 80 4.92 -15.26 -31.87
C LEU A 80 4.68 -14.51 -33.18
N GLY A 81 4.93 -13.20 -33.17
CA GLY A 81 4.94 -12.47 -34.41
C GLY A 81 5.92 -13.22 -35.30
N LEU A 82 5.61 -13.39 -36.58
CA LEU A 82 6.46 -14.19 -37.46
C LEU A 82 7.94 -13.75 -37.47
N GLY A 83 8.22 -12.48 -37.16
CA GLY A 83 9.58 -11.98 -36.96
C GLY A 83 10.27 -12.48 -35.68
N GLU A 84 9.52 -12.80 -34.63
CA GLU A 84 10.05 -13.46 -33.42
C GLU A 84 10.37 -14.93 -33.69
N VAL A 85 9.51 -15.62 -34.47
CA VAL A 85 9.78 -17.00 -34.95
C VAL A 85 11.05 -17.04 -35.81
N ALA A 86 11.23 -16.08 -36.72
CA ALA A 86 12.42 -16.00 -37.58
C ALA A 86 13.71 -15.76 -36.77
N LYS A 87 13.66 -14.85 -35.78
CA LYS A 87 14.80 -14.50 -34.92
C LYS A 87 15.21 -15.63 -33.98
N GLU A 88 14.26 -16.44 -33.49
CA GLU A 88 14.56 -17.64 -32.70
C GLU A 88 15.07 -18.81 -33.56
N CYS A 89 14.64 -18.91 -34.82
CA CYS A 89 15.22 -19.84 -35.79
C CYS A 89 16.70 -19.52 -36.09
N GLU A 90 17.07 -18.24 -36.20
CA GLU A 90 18.46 -17.80 -36.42
C GLU A 90 19.37 -18.03 -35.21
N GLN A 91 18.81 -18.00 -33.99
CA GLN A 91 19.55 -18.20 -32.74
C GLN A 91 19.63 -19.67 -32.30
N GLY A 92 18.98 -20.59 -33.03
CA GLY A 92 19.04 -22.03 -32.79
C GLY A 92 18.29 -22.52 -31.54
N SER A 93 17.37 -21.72 -30.98
CA SER A 93 16.69 -22.02 -29.70
C SER A 93 15.41 -22.87 -29.83
N LEU A 94 14.83 -22.99 -31.03
CA LEU A 94 13.65 -23.82 -31.29
C LEU A 94 13.99 -25.11 -32.05
N SER A 95 13.89 -26.27 -31.39
CA SER A 95 14.05 -27.58 -32.03
C SER A 95 12.72 -28.29 -32.34
N THR A 96 11.56 -27.69 -32.04
CA THR A 96 10.25 -28.38 -32.03
C THR A 96 9.30 -28.05 -33.18
N ILE A 97 9.61 -27.07 -34.05
CA ILE A 97 8.84 -26.81 -35.30
C ILE A 97 9.68 -27.28 -36.49
N SER A 98 9.66 -28.57 -36.80
CA SER A 98 10.59 -29.22 -37.76
C SER A 98 10.40 -28.84 -39.25
N GLY A 99 9.70 -27.74 -39.57
CA GLY A 99 9.46 -27.30 -40.94
C GLY A 99 9.59 -25.80 -41.22
N LEU A 100 9.59 -24.92 -40.20
CA LEU A 100 9.71 -23.47 -40.43
C LEU A 100 11.17 -23.00 -40.45
N CYS A 101 12.03 -23.50 -39.55
CA CYS A 101 13.42 -23.07 -39.50
C CYS A 101 14.29 -23.68 -40.63
N SER A 102 13.86 -24.80 -41.23
CA SER A 102 14.61 -25.49 -42.30
C SER A 102 14.62 -24.75 -43.64
N LEU A 103 13.68 -23.83 -43.86
CA LEU A 103 13.66 -22.93 -45.02
C LEU A 103 14.68 -21.78 -44.89
N LEU A 104 14.95 -21.31 -43.67
CA LEU A 104 15.92 -20.25 -43.40
C LEU A 104 17.39 -20.75 -43.43
N GLY A 105 17.62 -22.04 -43.15
CA GLY A 105 18.96 -22.64 -43.09
C GLY A 105 19.61 -22.97 -44.46
N LYS A 106 18.90 -22.77 -45.57
CA LYS A 106 19.42 -23.00 -46.92
C LYS A 106 19.64 -21.67 -47.61
N ASN A 107 20.78 -21.02 -47.36
CA ASN A 107 21.58 -20.31 -48.36
C ASN A 107 22.78 -19.65 -47.66
N GLY A 108 23.90 -20.37 -47.70
CA GLY A 108 25.21 -19.75 -47.52
C GLY A 108 25.45 -18.75 -48.66
N ALA A 109 25.93 -17.57 -48.31
CA ALA A 109 26.27 -16.50 -49.22
C ALA A 109 27.21 -16.97 -50.35
N THR A 110 26.89 -16.55 -51.58
CA THR A 110 27.91 -16.32 -52.62
C THR A 110 27.59 -14.99 -53.31
N GLN A 111 28.65 -14.22 -53.57
CA GLN A 111 28.66 -12.89 -54.16
C GLN A 111 28.26 -12.90 -55.65
N ASP A 112 27.99 -11.68 -56.15
CA ASP A 112 27.96 -11.24 -57.54
C ASP A 112 26.62 -11.32 -58.29
N THR A 113 25.91 -10.19 -58.37
CA THR A 113 25.84 -9.33 -59.58
C THR A 113 24.74 -8.27 -59.44
N CYS A 114 25.07 -7.03 -59.79
CA CYS A 114 24.08 -5.96 -60.00
C CYS A 114 23.65 -5.96 -61.48
N GLN A 115 22.36 -6.15 -61.77
CA GLN A 115 21.68 -5.56 -62.95
C GLN A 115 20.14 -5.66 -62.86
N SER A 116 19.52 -4.50 -63.12
CA SER A 116 18.16 -4.22 -63.63
C SER A 116 16.92 -4.90 -63.02
N ASP A 117 15.98 -4.07 -62.54
CA ASP A 117 14.53 -4.30 -62.46
C ASP A 117 14.05 -5.70 -62.06
N GLN A 118 14.72 -6.32 -61.09
CA GLN A 118 14.27 -7.53 -60.42
C GLN A 118 14.04 -7.22 -58.94
N GLU A 119 12.87 -7.63 -58.43
CA GLU A 119 12.53 -7.55 -57.00
C GLU A 119 13.72 -8.04 -56.16
N SER A 120 14.08 -7.31 -55.10
CA SER A 120 15.24 -7.67 -54.29
C SER A 120 15.09 -9.10 -53.75
N PRO A 121 16.19 -9.87 -53.57
CA PRO A 121 16.12 -11.23 -53.03
C PRO A 121 15.42 -11.32 -51.66
N ALA A 122 15.43 -10.23 -50.89
CA ALA A 122 14.71 -10.11 -49.64
C ALA A 122 13.20 -9.95 -49.85
N THR A 123 12.78 -9.16 -50.84
CA THR A 123 11.36 -8.95 -51.21
C THR A 123 10.71 -10.25 -51.70
N SER A 124 11.41 -11.04 -52.52
CA SER A 124 10.93 -12.33 -52.99
C SER A 124 10.73 -13.34 -51.86
N MET A 125 11.65 -13.36 -50.88
CA MET A 125 11.55 -14.22 -49.70
C MET A 125 10.34 -13.85 -48.82
N LEU A 126 10.08 -12.55 -48.62
CA LEU A 126 8.93 -12.08 -47.84
C LEU A 126 7.60 -12.40 -48.53
N ARG A 127 7.55 -12.36 -49.87
CA ARG A 127 6.37 -12.80 -50.64
C ARG A 127 6.13 -14.31 -50.53
N GLU A 128 7.19 -15.12 -50.64
CA GLU A 128 7.10 -16.57 -50.44
C GLU A 128 6.57 -16.91 -49.04
N TYR A 129 7.02 -16.16 -48.05
CA TYR A 129 6.54 -16.31 -46.68
C TYR A 129 5.07 -15.91 -46.51
N ALA A 130 4.64 -14.83 -47.17
CA ALA A 130 3.24 -14.42 -47.21
C ALA A 130 2.34 -15.52 -47.80
N THR A 131 2.77 -16.18 -48.89
CA THR A 131 2.04 -17.32 -49.47
C THR A 131 1.93 -18.50 -48.50
N VAL A 132 3.01 -18.85 -47.79
CA VAL A 132 2.98 -19.93 -46.79
C VAL A 132 1.96 -19.66 -45.67
N LEU A 133 1.80 -18.40 -45.27
CA LEU A 133 0.82 -18.05 -44.23
C LEU A 133 -0.61 -18.14 -44.71
N LEU A 134 -0.86 -17.74 -45.95
CA LEU A 134 -2.16 -17.86 -46.58
C LEU A 134 -2.56 -19.32 -46.74
N ASP A 135 -1.65 -20.16 -47.23
CA ASP A 135 -1.88 -21.59 -47.39
C ASP A 135 -2.19 -22.29 -46.06
N LYS A 136 -1.63 -21.78 -44.96
CA LYS A 136 -1.90 -22.26 -43.60
C LYS A 136 -3.12 -21.61 -42.94
N GLY A 137 -3.80 -20.68 -43.61
CA GLY A 137 -4.96 -19.96 -43.07
C GLY A 137 -4.62 -19.07 -41.87
N LEU A 138 -3.38 -18.58 -41.78
CA LEU A 138 -2.87 -17.80 -40.63
C LEU A 138 -3.01 -16.29 -40.80
N VAL A 139 -3.50 -15.83 -41.94
CA VAL A 139 -3.75 -14.41 -42.22
C VAL A 139 -5.22 -14.11 -41.88
N PRO A 140 -5.50 -13.18 -40.96
CA PRO A 140 -6.87 -12.87 -40.58
C PRO A 140 -7.57 -12.02 -41.66
N LEU A 141 -8.89 -12.20 -41.81
CA LEU A 141 -9.78 -11.38 -42.63
C LEU A 141 -9.54 -11.41 -44.17
N VAL A 142 -8.79 -12.38 -44.69
CA VAL A 142 -8.46 -12.51 -46.14
C VAL A 142 -9.57 -13.17 -46.97
N SER A 143 -10.81 -12.76 -46.79
CA SER A 143 -11.89 -13.19 -47.69
C SER A 143 -12.20 -12.11 -48.72
N SER A 144 -11.19 -11.68 -49.49
CA SER A 144 -11.39 -10.69 -50.56
C SER A 144 -12.02 -11.28 -51.84
N GLY A 145 -12.09 -12.62 -51.93
CA GLY A 145 -12.63 -13.34 -53.09
C GLY A 145 -11.62 -13.52 -54.23
N SER A 146 -10.35 -13.11 -54.07
CA SER A 146 -9.27 -13.29 -55.04
C SER A 146 -7.97 -13.70 -54.36
N SER A 147 -7.41 -14.84 -54.77
CA SER A 147 -6.14 -15.37 -54.26
C SER A 147 -4.98 -14.39 -54.43
N GLN A 148 -5.03 -13.53 -55.47
CA GLN A 148 -4.01 -12.52 -55.71
C GLN A 148 -4.12 -11.34 -54.74
N LEU A 149 -5.35 -10.90 -54.40
CA LEU A 149 -5.55 -9.83 -53.42
C LEU A 149 -5.18 -10.30 -52.02
N ASP A 150 -5.51 -11.56 -51.69
CA ASP A 150 -5.16 -12.15 -50.41
C ASP A 150 -3.62 -12.26 -50.23
N ALA A 151 -2.89 -12.59 -51.31
CA ALA A 151 -1.43 -12.56 -51.37
C ALA A 151 -0.84 -11.18 -51.04
N GLU A 152 -1.41 -10.11 -51.61
CA GLU A 152 -0.95 -8.74 -51.37
C GLU A 152 -1.27 -8.25 -49.95
N ILE A 153 -2.40 -8.66 -49.37
CA ILE A 153 -2.74 -8.37 -47.98
C ILE A 153 -1.77 -9.08 -47.03
N ALA A 154 -1.51 -10.37 -47.27
CA ALA A 154 -0.57 -11.14 -46.48
C ALA A 154 0.85 -10.57 -46.55
N PHE A 155 1.28 -10.15 -47.74
CA PHE A 155 2.58 -9.50 -47.93
C PHE A 155 2.68 -8.21 -47.12
N GLY A 156 1.67 -7.34 -47.17
CA GLY A 156 1.62 -6.13 -46.33
C GLY A 156 1.67 -6.42 -44.82
N ILE A 157 1.02 -7.49 -44.36
CA ILE A 157 1.08 -7.93 -42.95
C ILE A 157 2.48 -8.45 -42.58
N VAL A 158 3.11 -9.21 -43.47
CA VAL A 158 4.48 -9.69 -43.29
C VAL A 158 5.46 -8.52 -43.19
N LEU A 159 5.34 -7.50 -44.04
CA LEU A 159 6.13 -6.26 -43.96
C LEU A 159 5.97 -5.57 -42.59
N ALA A 160 4.74 -5.46 -42.09
CA ALA A 160 4.49 -4.88 -40.77
C ALA A 160 5.14 -5.68 -39.64
N ASN A 161 5.13 -7.01 -39.74
CA ASN A 161 5.62 -7.92 -38.70
C ASN A 161 7.14 -8.18 -38.76
N THR A 162 7.79 -7.86 -39.87
CA THR A 162 9.25 -8.02 -40.07
C THR A 162 10.04 -6.77 -39.67
N GLY A 163 9.36 -5.73 -39.18
CA GLY A 163 10.01 -4.51 -38.70
C GLY A 163 10.10 -3.38 -39.73
N SER A 164 9.41 -3.51 -40.87
CA SER A 164 9.29 -2.48 -41.92
C SER A 164 7.90 -1.83 -41.93
N PRO A 165 7.47 -1.11 -40.86
CA PRO A 165 6.13 -0.53 -40.81
C PRO A 165 5.91 0.54 -41.89
N ASP A 166 6.95 1.27 -42.29
CA ASP A 166 6.84 2.30 -43.34
C ASP A 166 6.57 1.69 -44.73
N GLU A 167 7.25 0.60 -45.09
CA GLU A 167 7.01 -0.14 -46.33
C GLU A 167 5.61 -0.75 -46.32
N SER A 168 5.18 -1.32 -45.19
CA SER A 168 3.83 -1.83 -45.02
C SER A 168 2.77 -0.73 -45.20
N ILE A 169 2.98 0.45 -44.61
CA ILE A 169 2.07 1.60 -44.77
C ILE A 169 2.01 2.04 -46.23
N GLN A 170 3.15 2.13 -46.92
CA GLN A 170 3.20 2.49 -48.34
C GLN A 170 2.47 1.46 -49.19
N HIS A 171 2.73 0.18 -48.95
CA HIS A 171 2.10 -0.96 -49.63
C HIS A 171 0.58 -0.92 -49.49
N PHE A 172 0.07 -0.87 -48.26
CA PHE A 172 -1.37 -0.78 -48.03
C PHE A 172 -1.98 0.52 -48.54
N SER A 173 -1.24 1.63 -48.52
CA SER A 173 -1.74 2.90 -49.06
C SER A 173 -1.84 2.89 -50.57
N ALA A 174 -0.94 2.19 -51.28
CA ALA A 174 -1.07 1.94 -52.71
C ALA A 174 -2.26 1.00 -52.97
N PHE A 175 -2.32 -0.12 -52.26
CA PHE A 175 -3.37 -1.13 -52.38
C PHE A 175 -4.78 -0.54 -52.18
N LEU A 176 -4.97 0.29 -51.15
CA LEU A 176 -6.26 0.91 -50.82
C LEU A 176 -6.72 1.98 -51.82
N LYS A 177 -5.85 2.47 -52.73
CA LYS A 177 -6.29 3.35 -53.83
C LYS A 177 -7.15 2.59 -54.83
N ASP A 178 -6.75 1.36 -55.14
CA ASP A 178 -7.42 0.51 -56.13
C ASP A 178 -8.52 -0.35 -55.48
N HIS A 179 -8.41 -0.63 -54.18
CA HIS A 179 -9.31 -1.51 -53.43
C HIS A 179 -9.83 -0.85 -52.12
N PRO A 180 -10.66 0.21 -52.21
CA PRO A 180 -11.04 1.03 -51.05
C PRO A 180 -12.05 0.37 -50.09
N ASP A 181 -12.60 -0.79 -50.44
CA ASP A 181 -13.59 -1.57 -49.68
C ASP A 181 -12.97 -2.77 -48.94
N VAL A 182 -11.68 -3.05 -49.13
CA VAL A 182 -10.99 -4.17 -48.49
C VAL A 182 -10.65 -3.85 -47.03
N ILE A 183 -11.48 -4.37 -46.12
CA ILE A 183 -11.38 -4.16 -44.67
C ILE A 183 -10.01 -4.61 -44.11
N ALA A 184 -9.51 -5.76 -44.57
CA ALA A 184 -8.24 -6.32 -44.12
C ALA A 184 -7.04 -5.40 -44.39
N ALA A 185 -7.09 -4.62 -45.48
CA ALA A 185 -6.03 -3.65 -45.82
C ALA A 185 -6.03 -2.43 -44.88
N TYR A 186 -7.21 -1.94 -44.45
CA TYR A 186 -7.29 -0.93 -43.39
C TYR A 186 -6.79 -1.48 -42.05
N HIS A 187 -7.14 -2.73 -41.70
CA HIS A 187 -6.60 -3.39 -40.50
C HIS A 187 -5.07 -3.50 -40.53
N GLY A 188 -4.52 -3.93 -41.67
CA GLY A 188 -3.09 -4.04 -41.90
C GLY A 188 -2.38 -2.70 -41.77
N ARG A 189 -2.90 -1.65 -42.43
CA ARG A 189 -2.32 -0.30 -42.38
C ARG A 189 -2.44 0.34 -41.00
N GLY A 190 -3.59 0.22 -40.33
CA GLY A 190 -3.78 0.71 -38.97
C GLY A 190 -2.83 0.04 -37.97
N SER A 191 -2.62 -1.27 -38.13
CA SER A 191 -1.64 -2.02 -37.33
C SER A 191 -0.21 -1.59 -37.62
N ALA A 192 0.13 -1.30 -38.88
CA ALA A 192 1.45 -0.79 -39.26
C ALA A 192 1.72 0.61 -38.68
N TYR A 193 0.72 1.51 -38.68
CA TYR A 193 0.82 2.80 -37.97
C TYR A 193 1.06 2.62 -36.46
N ALA A 194 0.36 1.68 -35.83
CA ALA A 194 0.58 1.38 -34.41
C ALA A 194 2.01 0.88 -34.13
N ARG A 195 2.53 0.00 -34.99
CA ARG A 195 3.92 -0.52 -34.92
C ARG A 195 4.97 0.55 -35.19
N LYS A 196 4.68 1.53 -36.05
CA LYS A 196 5.54 2.70 -36.30
C LYS A 196 5.76 3.54 -35.03
N GLY A 197 4.82 3.48 -34.10
CA GLY A 197 4.99 3.96 -32.73
C GLY A 197 3.87 4.89 -32.29
N LEU A 198 3.12 4.46 -31.27
CA LEU A 198 2.01 5.20 -30.67
C LEU A 198 2.44 6.39 -29.81
N GLN A 199 3.75 6.51 -29.51
CA GLN A 199 4.30 7.70 -28.87
C GLN A 199 4.16 8.97 -29.73
N TYR A 200 4.01 8.80 -31.06
CA TYR A 200 3.73 9.90 -31.98
C TYR A 200 2.22 10.00 -32.19
N LYS A 201 1.63 11.12 -31.75
CA LYS A 201 0.18 11.39 -31.82
C LYS A 201 -0.40 11.12 -33.21
N ILE A 202 0.30 11.53 -34.27
CA ILE A 202 -0.13 11.35 -35.66
C ILE A 202 -0.30 9.87 -36.04
N ASN A 203 0.59 8.99 -35.58
CA ASN A 203 0.49 7.56 -35.87
C ASN A 203 -0.72 6.94 -35.18
N ALA A 204 -0.99 7.34 -33.94
CA ALA A 204 -2.18 6.89 -33.23
C ALA A 204 -3.48 7.38 -33.91
N GLU A 205 -3.52 8.64 -34.34
CA GLU A 205 -4.67 9.20 -35.08
C GLU A 205 -4.92 8.47 -36.41
N LEU A 206 -3.87 8.20 -37.18
CA LEU A 206 -3.97 7.46 -38.43
C LEU A 206 -4.41 6.00 -38.21
N ALA A 207 -3.88 5.33 -37.19
CA ALA A 207 -4.32 3.99 -36.81
C ALA A 207 -5.81 3.97 -36.42
N LEU A 208 -6.26 4.93 -35.60
CA LEU A 208 -7.67 5.05 -35.21
C LEU A 208 -8.58 5.35 -36.40
N ALA A 209 -8.12 6.17 -37.35
CA ALA A 209 -8.86 6.48 -38.57
C ALA A 209 -9.07 5.23 -39.43
N ASP A 210 -8.01 4.43 -39.62
CA ASP A 210 -8.09 3.18 -40.38
C ASP A 210 -9.02 2.15 -39.71
N PHE A 211 -8.92 1.95 -38.39
CA PHE A 211 -9.85 1.05 -37.70
C PHE A 211 -11.29 1.58 -37.69
N THR A 212 -11.49 2.88 -37.63
CA THR A 212 -12.83 3.48 -37.77
C THR A 212 -13.39 3.26 -39.16
N LYS A 213 -12.57 3.41 -40.20
CA LYS A 213 -12.98 3.12 -41.58
C LYS A 213 -13.35 1.64 -41.77
N ALA A 214 -12.59 0.72 -41.16
CA ALA A 214 -12.92 -0.70 -41.13
C ALA A 214 -14.28 -0.98 -40.46
N ILE A 215 -14.60 -0.29 -39.36
CA ILE A 215 -15.91 -0.38 -38.67
C ILE A 215 -17.03 0.19 -39.53
N ASP A 216 -16.78 1.28 -40.25
CA ASP A 216 -17.78 1.88 -41.14
C ASP A 216 -18.12 0.98 -42.33
N LEU A 217 -17.15 0.20 -42.83
CA LEU A 217 -17.34 -0.78 -43.90
C LEU A 217 -18.10 -2.03 -43.42
N ASP A 218 -17.78 -2.55 -42.23
CA ASP A 218 -18.57 -3.62 -41.59
C ASP A 218 -18.68 -3.44 -40.08
N ARG A 219 -19.89 -3.07 -39.63
CA ARG A 219 -20.21 -2.86 -38.21
C ARG A 219 -20.37 -4.14 -37.42
N LYS A 220 -20.48 -5.31 -38.05
CA LYS A 220 -20.62 -6.61 -37.38
C LYS A 220 -19.28 -7.29 -37.12
N LEU A 221 -18.17 -6.71 -37.60
CA LEU A 221 -16.86 -7.30 -37.42
C LEU A 221 -16.26 -6.95 -36.04
N ALA A 222 -16.35 -7.90 -35.11
CA ALA A 222 -15.86 -7.74 -33.73
C ALA A 222 -14.35 -7.40 -33.66
N GLU A 223 -13.53 -7.97 -34.56
CA GLU A 223 -12.09 -7.71 -34.66
C GLU A 223 -11.79 -6.21 -34.83
N SER A 224 -12.59 -5.47 -35.62
CA SER A 224 -12.36 -4.04 -35.87
C SER A 224 -12.47 -3.17 -34.62
N TYR A 225 -13.46 -3.46 -33.77
CA TYR A 225 -13.60 -2.79 -32.48
C TYR A 225 -12.50 -3.19 -31.50
N GLU A 226 -12.15 -4.49 -31.45
CA GLU A 226 -11.04 -4.97 -30.59
C GLU A 226 -9.71 -4.29 -30.95
N ARG A 227 -9.39 -4.15 -32.24
CA ARG A 227 -8.17 -3.48 -32.70
C ARG A 227 -8.18 -1.99 -32.41
N ARG A 228 -9.32 -1.32 -32.58
CA ARG A 228 -9.43 0.10 -32.21
C ARG A 228 -9.25 0.30 -30.69
N ALA A 229 -9.82 -0.58 -29.86
CA ALA A 229 -9.63 -0.57 -28.41
C ALA A 229 -8.14 -0.75 -28.00
N GLU A 230 -7.41 -1.60 -28.73
CA GLU A 230 -5.95 -1.81 -28.53
C GLU A 230 -5.15 -0.53 -28.76
N ILE A 231 -5.60 0.37 -29.63
CA ILE A 231 -4.97 1.70 -29.85
C ILE A 231 -5.46 2.73 -28.84
N LEU A 232 -6.76 2.74 -28.52
CA LEU A 232 -7.38 3.67 -27.57
C LEU A 232 -6.80 3.53 -26.14
N SER A 233 -6.42 2.32 -25.75
CA SER A 233 -5.83 2.01 -24.43
C SER A 233 -4.54 2.79 -24.13
N PRO A 234 -3.43 2.62 -24.88
CA PRO A 234 -2.14 3.27 -24.57
C PRO A 234 -2.16 4.80 -24.72
N ILE A 235 -3.09 5.37 -25.49
CA ILE A 235 -3.26 6.83 -25.63
C ILE A 235 -4.15 7.45 -24.53
N GLY A 236 -4.51 6.67 -23.50
CA GLY A 236 -5.27 7.14 -22.34
C GLY A 236 -6.79 7.22 -22.55
N ARG A 237 -7.31 6.79 -23.71
CA ARG A 237 -8.76 6.75 -24.01
C ARG A 237 -9.41 5.45 -23.54
N GLY A 238 -9.15 5.07 -22.28
CA GLY A 238 -9.58 3.79 -21.72
C GLY A 238 -11.10 3.57 -21.64
N ARG A 239 -11.90 4.64 -21.51
CA ARG A 239 -13.38 4.54 -21.55
C ARG A 239 -13.88 4.11 -22.93
N ASP A 240 -13.36 4.74 -23.97
CA ASP A 240 -13.71 4.43 -25.36
C ASP A 240 -13.23 3.02 -25.73
N ALA A 241 -12.04 2.63 -25.25
CA ALA A 241 -11.52 1.27 -25.43
C ALA A 241 -12.43 0.20 -24.80
N ILE A 242 -12.97 0.46 -23.61
CA ILE A 242 -13.93 -0.45 -22.96
C ILE A 242 -15.25 -0.51 -23.75
N ALA A 243 -15.76 0.63 -24.23
CA ALA A 243 -16.98 0.67 -25.04
C ALA A 243 -16.84 -0.13 -26.35
N ASP A 244 -15.69 -0.03 -27.02
CA ASP A 244 -15.39 -0.84 -28.20
C ASP A 244 -15.32 -2.33 -27.86
N LEU A 245 -14.71 -2.70 -26.74
CA LEU A 245 -14.68 -4.09 -26.29
C LEU A 245 -16.06 -4.62 -25.89
N ASP A 246 -16.94 -3.77 -25.33
CA ASP A 246 -18.33 -4.14 -25.05
C ASP A 246 -19.06 -4.52 -26.33
N ILE A 247 -18.90 -3.73 -27.39
CA ILE A 247 -19.47 -4.04 -28.71
C ILE A 247 -18.85 -5.33 -29.27
N ALA A 248 -17.51 -5.46 -29.23
CA ALA A 248 -16.81 -6.63 -29.73
C ALA A 248 -17.25 -7.93 -29.03
N ILE A 249 -17.43 -7.90 -27.70
CA ILE A 249 -17.88 -9.04 -26.90
C ILE A 249 -19.34 -9.40 -27.23
N ASN A 250 -20.20 -8.40 -27.45
CA ASN A 250 -21.60 -8.63 -27.82
C ASN A 250 -21.73 -9.24 -29.23
N LEU A 251 -20.85 -8.87 -30.15
CA LEU A 251 -20.79 -9.45 -31.50
C LEU A 251 -20.23 -10.87 -31.48
N GLU A 252 -19.11 -11.08 -30.80
CA GLU A 252 -18.44 -12.38 -30.73
C GLU A 252 -17.68 -12.53 -29.39
N PRO A 253 -18.23 -13.29 -28.42
CA PRO A 253 -17.62 -13.43 -27.10
C PRO A 253 -16.47 -14.44 -27.09
N THR A 254 -15.24 -13.96 -26.94
CA THR A 254 -14.02 -14.79 -26.87
C THR A 254 -13.27 -14.61 -25.54
N ALA A 255 -12.47 -15.59 -25.14
CA ALA A 255 -11.63 -15.51 -23.94
C ALA A 255 -10.72 -14.26 -23.97
N ARG A 256 -10.05 -14.03 -25.10
CA ARG A 256 -9.15 -12.88 -25.34
C ARG A 256 -9.83 -11.54 -25.10
N ARG A 257 -11.06 -11.34 -25.60
CA ARG A 257 -11.79 -10.07 -25.46
C ARG A 257 -12.20 -9.80 -24.02
N TYR A 258 -12.64 -10.83 -23.30
CA TYR A 258 -12.88 -10.72 -21.86
C TYR A 258 -11.59 -10.39 -21.11
N PHE A 259 -10.48 -11.07 -21.39
CA PHE A 259 -9.20 -10.78 -20.74
C PHE A 259 -8.72 -9.33 -21.00
N ARG A 260 -8.86 -8.82 -22.24
CA ARG A 260 -8.52 -7.44 -22.59
C ARG A 260 -9.38 -6.43 -21.83
N ARG A 261 -10.71 -6.60 -21.82
CA ARG A 261 -11.61 -5.70 -21.08
C ARG A 261 -11.35 -5.78 -19.57
N GLY A 262 -11.11 -6.97 -19.04
CA GLY A 262 -10.74 -7.19 -17.66
C GLY A 262 -9.44 -6.48 -17.28
N THR A 263 -8.43 -6.50 -18.15
CA THR A 263 -7.17 -5.78 -17.95
C THR A 263 -7.37 -4.27 -17.94
N LEU A 264 -8.18 -3.72 -18.85
CA LEU A 264 -8.50 -2.28 -18.84
C LEU A 264 -9.27 -1.88 -17.59
N ASN A 265 -10.25 -2.69 -17.17
CA ASN A 265 -10.96 -2.49 -15.91
C ASN A 265 -10.00 -2.54 -14.71
N PHE A 266 -9.05 -3.48 -14.69
CA PHE A 266 -8.04 -3.58 -13.64
C PHE A 266 -7.14 -2.34 -13.58
N LEU A 267 -6.64 -1.88 -14.74
CA LEU A 267 -5.80 -0.67 -14.83
C LEU A 267 -6.54 0.60 -14.43
N ARG A 268 -7.87 0.62 -14.59
CA ARG A 268 -8.75 1.69 -14.11
C ARG A 268 -9.24 1.50 -12.68
N GLU A 269 -8.69 0.50 -11.97
CA GLU A 269 -9.03 0.15 -10.58
C GLU A 269 -10.48 -0.32 -10.37
N HIS A 270 -11.17 -0.71 -11.45
CA HIS A 270 -12.50 -1.34 -11.41
C HIS A 270 -12.36 -2.86 -11.18
N TYR A 271 -11.85 -3.24 -10.01
CA TYR A 271 -11.44 -4.61 -9.69
C TYR A 271 -12.59 -5.64 -9.73
N THR A 272 -13.82 -5.26 -9.38
CA THR A 272 -15.00 -6.15 -9.46
C THR A 272 -15.33 -6.51 -10.90
N SER A 273 -15.35 -5.52 -11.80
CA SER A 273 -15.55 -5.74 -13.24
C SER A 273 -14.41 -6.55 -13.83
N ALA A 274 -13.17 -6.24 -13.45
CA ALA A 274 -11.99 -6.99 -13.87
C ALA A 274 -12.08 -8.47 -13.45
N GLN A 275 -12.43 -8.75 -12.19
CA GLN A 275 -12.61 -10.11 -11.69
C GLN A 275 -13.68 -10.86 -12.47
N ALA A 276 -14.82 -10.23 -12.77
CA ALA A 276 -15.89 -10.85 -13.55
C ALA A 276 -15.43 -11.20 -14.97
N ASP A 277 -14.70 -10.30 -15.62
CA ASP A 277 -14.14 -10.52 -16.95
C ASP A 277 -13.07 -11.62 -16.96
N PHE A 278 -12.17 -11.66 -15.98
CA PHE A 278 -11.18 -12.74 -15.87
C PHE A 278 -11.82 -14.11 -15.64
N LYS A 279 -12.90 -14.18 -14.82
CA LYS A 279 -13.68 -15.41 -14.65
C LYS A 279 -14.31 -15.86 -15.97
N LYS A 280 -14.97 -14.96 -16.70
CA LYS A 280 -15.55 -15.26 -18.03
C LYS A 280 -14.51 -15.69 -19.06
N SER A 281 -13.31 -15.10 -19.01
CA SER A 281 -12.20 -15.52 -19.86
C SER A 281 -11.79 -16.97 -19.57
N LEU A 282 -11.66 -17.33 -18.28
CA LEU A 282 -11.31 -18.69 -17.84
C LEU A 282 -12.42 -19.72 -18.09
N GLU A 283 -13.68 -19.30 -18.09
CA GLU A 283 -14.82 -20.14 -18.50
C GLU A 283 -14.77 -20.49 -20.00
N LYS A 284 -14.26 -19.58 -20.83
CA LYS A 284 -14.10 -19.79 -22.28
C LYS A 284 -12.86 -20.60 -22.63
N ASP A 285 -11.76 -20.34 -21.94
CA ASP A 285 -10.51 -21.10 -22.06
C ASP A 285 -9.86 -21.20 -20.68
N SER A 286 -9.86 -22.42 -20.13
CA SER A 286 -9.36 -22.70 -18.79
C SER A 286 -7.83 -22.77 -18.70
N ASN A 287 -7.12 -22.88 -19.83
CA ASN A 287 -5.67 -23.07 -19.86
C ASN A 287 -4.91 -21.73 -19.97
N GLN A 288 -5.20 -20.79 -19.07
CA GLN A 288 -4.63 -19.44 -19.08
C GLN A 288 -4.04 -19.05 -17.71
N PRO A 289 -2.82 -19.52 -17.35
CA PRO A 289 -2.19 -19.21 -16.05
C PRO A 289 -1.99 -17.72 -15.79
N ASN A 290 -1.74 -16.94 -16.84
CA ASN A 290 -1.67 -15.48 -16.80
C ASN A 290 -3.01 -14.85 -16.39
N VAL A 291 -4.14 -15.29 -16.97
CA VAL A 291 -5.46 -14.80 -16.62
C VAL A 291 -5.82 -15.18 -15.19
N LEU A 292 -5.48 -16.40 -14.76
CA LEU A 292 -5.66 -16.85 -13.38
C LEU A 292 -4.83 -16.00 -12.40
N HIS A 293 -3.61 -15.60 -12.77
CA HIS A 293 -2.80 -14.67 -11.99
C HIS A 293 -3.46 -13.28 -11.88
N PHE A 294 -3.96 -12.72 -12.98
CA PHE A 294 -4.69 -11.44 -12.98
C PHE A 294 -6.00 -11.51 -12.17
N LEU A 295 -6.69 -12.65 -12.18
CA LEU A 295 -7.82 -12.92 -11.30
C LEU A 295 -7.40 -12.83 -9.83
N GLY A 296 -6.28 -13.47 -9.47
CA GLY A 296 -5.71 -13.40 -8.13
C GLY A 296 -5.38 -11.98 -7.69
N LEU A 297 -4.80 -11.18 -8.59
CA LEU A 297 -4.52 -9.76 -8.37
C LEU A 297 -5.80 -8.93 -8.17
N ALA A 298 -6.82 -9.10 -9.01
CA ALA A 298 -8.09 -8.37 -8.86
C ALA A 298 -8.75 -8.67 -7.51
N VAL A 299 -8.76 -9.94 -7.11
CA VAL A 299 -9.30 -10.38 -5.81
C VAL A 299 -8.45 -9.85 -4.64
N PHE A 300 -7.13 -9.83 -4.79
CA PHE A 300 -6.21 -9.24 -3.81
C PHE A 300 -6.50 -7.75 -3.59
N HIS A 301 -6.64 -6.97 -4.67
CA HIS A 301 -6.90 -5.53 -4.59
C HIS A 301 -8.28 -5.19 -4.03
N ARG A 302 -9.27 -6.08 -4.16
CA ARG A 302 -10.56 -5.99 -3.45
C ARG A 302 -10.46 -6.25 -1.93
N GLY A 303 -9.32 -6.74 -1.44
CA GLY A 303 -9.13 -7.09 -0.04
C GLY A 303 -9.61 -8.51 0.32
N ALA A 304 -10.05 -9.31 -0.65
CA ALA A 304 -10.47 -10.70 -0.46
C ALA A 304 -9.26 -11.65 -0.39
N LEU A 305 -8.37 -11.40 0.57
CA LEU A 305 -7.02 -11.99 0.63
C LEU A 305 -7.01 -13.53 0.69
N ARG A 306 -7.95 -14.15 1.42
CA ARG A 306 -8.02 -15.63 1.52
C ARG A 306 -8.45 -16.28 0.20
N GLU A 307 -9.30 -15.61 -0.58
CA GLU A 307 -9.66 -16.06 -1.94
C GLU A 307 -8.46 -15.88 -2.88
N ALA A 308 -7.77 -14.73 -2.79
CA ALA A 308 -6.57 -14.46 -3.58
C ALA A 308 -5.45 -15.50 -3.31
N ALA A 309 -5.23 -15.88 -2.04
CA ALA A 309 -4.26 -16.92 -1.67
C ALA A 309 -4.53 -18.23 -2.42
N LYS A 310 -5.77 -18.72 -2.38
CA LYS A 310 -6.18 -19.96 -3.08
C LYS A 310 -5.98 -19.86 -4.59
N ILE A 311 -6.27 -18.69 -5.18
CA ILE A 311 -6.06 -18.47 -6.62
C ILE A 311 -4.57 -18.53 -6.95
N PHE A 312 -3.70 -17.84 -6.21
CA PHE A 312 -2.26 -17.90 -6.44
C PHE A 312 -1.68 -19.29 -6.18
N GLU A 313 -2.15 -20.01 -5.16
CA GLU A 313 -1.79 -21.43 -4.95
C GLU A 313 -2.14 -22.28 -6.17
N ASN A 314 -3.27 -22.03 -6.83
CA ASN A 314 -3.64 -22.73 -8.07
C ASN A 314 -2.74 -22.34 -9.26
N VAL A 315 -2.32 -21.06 -9.36
CA VAL A 315 -1.33 -20.61 -10.36
C VAL A 315 0.00 -21.35 -10.16
N ILE A 316 0.47 -21.46 -8.91
CA ILE A 316 1.73 -22.12 -8.55
C ILE A 316 1.64 -23.63 -8.78
N LYS A 317 0.49 -24.27 -8.52
CA LYS A 317 0.27 -25.68 -8.86
C LYS A 317 0.37 -25.94 -10.36
N ALA A 318 -0.14 -25.01 -11.18
CA ALA A 318 -0.06 -25.12 -12.64
C ALA A 318 1.35 -24.82 -13.18
N ASN A 319 2.05 -23.86 -12.58
CA ASN A 319 3.44 -23.53 -12.89
C ASN A 319 4.24 -23.24 -11.61
N PRO A 320 4.98 -24.23 -11.07
CA PRO A 320 5.76 -24.09 -9.85
C PRO A 320 6.91 -23.07 -9.92
N GLU A 321 7.34 -22.68 -11.12
CA GLU A 321 8.42 -21.71 -11.34
C GLU A 321 7.90 -20.29 -11.57
N TYR A 322 6.60 -20.06 -11.38
CA TYR A 322 6.00 -18.73 -11.56
C TYR A 322 6.32 -17.79 -10.38
N VAL A 323 7.53 -17.20 -10.42
CA VAL A 323 8.08 -16.32 -9.37
C VAL A 323 7.12 -15.21 -8.94
N GLU A 324 6.46 -14.53 -9.88
CA GLU A 324 5.52 -13.44 -9.55
C GLU A 324 4.31 -13.94 -8.75
N ALA A 325 3.78 -15.12 -9.06
CA ALA A 325 2.65 -15.70 -8.33
C ALA A 325 3.06 -16.09 -6.90
N ILE A 326 4.25 -16.67 -6.74
CA ILE A 326 4.84 -17.03 -5.45
C ILE A 326 5.06 -15.77 -4.60
N ARG A 327 5.66 -14.73 -5.19
CA ARG A 327 5.86 -13.45 -4.52
C ARG A 327 4.52 -12.82 -4.12
N ASN A 328 3.52 -12.83 -4.99
CA ASN A 328 2.20 -12.29 -4.69
C ASN A 328 1.49 -13.07 -3.59
N LEU A 329 1.64 -14.39 -3.55
CA LEU A 329 1.17 -15.21 -2.43
C LEU A 329 1.87 -14.83 -1.11
N GLY A 330 3.19 -14.60 -1.13
CA GLY A 330 3.92 -14.07 0.02
C GLY A 330 3.39 -12.71 0.48
N GLN A 331 3.05 -11.82 -0.45
CA GLN A 331 2.40 -10.55 -0.15
C GLN A 331 1.01 -10.73 0.46
N VAL A 332 0.21 -11.68 -0.03
CA VAL A 332 -1.11 -12.01 0.54
C VAL A 332 -0.96 -12.45 1.99
N TYR A 333 -0.03 -13.37 2.29
CA TYR A 333 0.21 -13.82 3.66
C TYR A 333 0.74 -12.69 4.56
N ARG A 334 1.57 -11.78 4.04
CA ARG A 334 1.98 -10.58 4.78
C ARG A 334 0.78 -9.72 5.17
N GLU A 335 -0.12 -9.44 4.23
CA GLU A 335 -1.32 -8.63 4.49
C GLU A 335 -2.33 -9.37 5.38
N LEU A 336 -2.31 -10.71 5.43
CA LEU A 336 -3.03 -11.52 6.42
C LEU A 336 -2.36 -11.52 7.80
N GLY A 337 -1.12 -11.05 7.93
CA GLY A 337 -0.35 -11.11 9.18
C GLY A 337 0.33 -12.46 9.44
N ASP A 338 0.35 -13.37 8.47
CA ASP A 338 0.99 -14.69 8.54
C ASP A 338 2.47 -14.55 8.13
N TYR A 339 3.33 -14.26 9.12
CA TYR A 339 4.74 -13.96 8.91
C TYR A 339 5.50 -15.16 8.34
N GLU A 340 5.25 -16.35 8.88
CA GLU A 340 5.95 -17.59 8.53
C GLU A 340 5.69 -17.95 7.08
N LYS A 341 4.42 -17.99 6.64
CA LYS A 341 4.11 -18.30 5.24
C LYS A 341 4.56 -17.19 4.29
N ALA A 342 4.46 -15.93 4.69
CA ALA A 342 4.98 -14.83 3.87
C ALA A 342 6.49 -14.98 3.63
N MET A 343 7.24 -15.32 4.69
CA MET A 343 8.69 -15.52 4.62
C MET A 343 9.05 -16.72 3.74
N GLU A 344 8.33 -17.84 3.88
CA GLU A 344 8.49 -19.03 3.05
C GLU A 344 8.37 -18.67 1.57
N GLN A 345 7.29 -18.01 1.16
CA GLN A 345 7.05 -17.66 -0.24
C GLN A 345 8.10 -16.67 -0.77
N PHE A 346 8.48 -15.65 0.00
CA PHE A 346 9.53 -14.72 -0.44
C PHE A 346 10.89 -15.40 -0.56
N ASN A 347 11.21 -16.38 0.29
CA ASN A 347 12.43 -17.16 0.15
C ASN A 347 12.39 -18.04 -1.09
N THR A 348 11.28 -18.73 -1.35
CA THR A 348 11.09 -19.54 -2.55
C THR A 348 11.23 -18.71 -3.82
N ALA A 349 10.61 -17.53 -3.88
CA ALA A 349 10.75 -16.61 -5.01
C ALA A 349 12.22 -16.22 -5.28
N LEU A 350 13.00 -15.97 -4.21
CA LEU A 350 14.41 -15.59 -4.32
C LEU A 350 15.37 -16.78 -4.53
N ILE A 351 14.92 -18.01 -4.29
CA ILE A 351 15.64 -19.23 -4.67
C ILE A 351 15.49 -19.49 -6.17
N LEU A 352 14.28 -19.25 -6.71
CA LEU A 352 13.98 -19.41 -8.14
C LEU A 352 14.60 -18.30 -8.99
N ASP A 353 14.56 -17.05 -8.52
CA ASP A 353 15.20 -15.90 -9.16
C ASP A 353 15.92 -15.04 -8.11
N ASP A 354 17.24 -15.21 -8.01
CA ASP A 354 18.09 -14.50 -7.06
C ASP A 354 18.33 -13.02 -7.41
N LYS A 355 17.91 -12.60 -8.61
CA LYS A 355 17.91 -11.22 -9.11
C LYS A 355 16.52 -10.59 -9.06
N HIS A 356 15.53 -11.26 -8.46
CA HIS A 356 14.18 -10.74 -8.32
C HIS A 356 14.11 -9.55 -7.33
N VAL A 357 14.13 -8.33 -7.86
CA VAL A 357 14.16 -7.06 -7.09
C VAL A 357 12.99 -6.96 -6.10
N GLN A 358 11.77 -7.25 -6.57
CA GLN A 358 10.57 -7.16 -5.75
C GLN A 358 10.58 -8.19 -4.62
N GLY A 359 11.17 -9.37 -4.83
CA GLY A 359 11.38 -10.37 -3.77
C GLY A 359 12.18 -9.80 -2.60
N TYR A 360 13.32 -9.15 -2.88
CA TYR A 360 14.10 -8.47 -1.84
C TYR A 360 13.34 -7.30 -1.21
N GLN A 361 12.64 -6.49 -2.01
CA GLN A 361 11.86 -5.37 -1.51
C GLN A 361 10.78 -5.84 -0.52
N PHE A 362 9.99 -6.85 -0.87
CA PHE A 362 8.88 -7.31 -0.03
C PHE A 362 9.35 -8.14 1.18
N ARG A 363 10.39 -8.95 1.04
CA ARG A 363 11.01 -9.62 2.19
C ARG A 363 11.64 -8.62 3.16
N GLY A 364 12.34 -7.60 2.63
CA GLY A 364 12.87 -6.49 3.44
C GLY A 364 11.77 -5.74 4.18
N SER A 365 10.65 -5.46 3.50
CA SER A 365 9.47 -4.86 4.12
C SER A 365 8.89 -5.76 5.22
N LEU A 366 8.76 -7.07 4.99
CA LEU A 366 8.30 -8.03 6.00
C LEU A 366 9.18 -7.99 7.26
N TYR A 367 10.52 -7.99 7.09
CA TYR A 367 11.47 -7.84 8.20
C TYR A 367 11.29 -6.51 8.94
N TYR A 368 11.16 -5.38 8.23
CA TYR A 368 10.96 -4.08 8.88
C TYR A 368 9.67 -4.08 9.73
N HIS A 369 8.55 -4.52 9.15
CA HIS A 369 7.26 -4.53 9.83
C HIS A 369 7.18 -5.55 10.97
N SER A 370 8.05 -6.58 10.99
CA SER A 370 8.20 -7.49 12.13
C SER A 370 9.20 -7.00 13.18
N GLY A 371 9.74 -5.79 13.04
CA GLY A 371 10.65 -5.18 14.02
C GLY A 371 12.12 -5.58 13.82
N ARG A 372 12.50 -6.04 12.63
CA ARG A 372 13.85 -6.51 12.26
C ARG A 372 14.52 -5.60 11.21
N PRO A 373 14.80 -4.32 11.53
CA PRO A 373 15.32 -3.35 10.57
C PRO A 373 16.74 -3.68 10.06
N PHE A 374 17.57 -4.41 10.81
CA PHE A 374 18.90 -4.79 10.36
C PHE A 374 18.84 -5.81 9.21
N GLU A 375 17.98 -6.81 9.31
CA GLU A 375 17.71 -7.79 8.27
C GLU A 375 16.99 -7.13 7.07
N ALA A 376 16.10 -6.18 7.33
CA ALA A 376 15.48 -5.36 6.30
C ALA A 376 16.53 -4.60 5.46
N LEU A 377 17.50 -3.94 6.11
CA LEU A 377 18.58 -3.22 5.43
C LEU A 377 19.44 -4.12 4.53
N ARG A 378 19.69 -5.37 4.93
CA ARG A 378 20.42 -6.33 4.07
C ARG A 378 19.66 -6.60 2.76
N ASN A 379 18.33 -6.73 2.85
CA ASN A 379 17.49 -6.94 1.67
C ASN A 379 17.39 -5.68 0.81
N PHE A 380 17.19 -4.49 1.41
CA PHE A 380 17.16 -3.25 0.64
C PHE A 380 18.50 -2.92 -0.02
N LYS A 381 19.63 -3.29 0.61
CA LYS A 381 20.95 -3.19 -0.01
C LYS A 381 21.05 -4.06 -1.27
N LYS A 382 20.52 -5.30 -1.24
CA LYS A 382 20.46 -6.16 -2.43
C LYS A 382 19.51 -5.59 -3.50
N CYS A 383 18.34 -5.11 -3.11
CA CYS A 383 17.41 -4.41 -4.01
C CYS A 383 18.09 -3.24 -4.73
N LEU A 384 18.78 -2.36 -3.99
CA LEU A 384 19.49 -1.20 -4.54
C LEU A 384 20.77 -1.55 -5.30
N ALA A 385 21.33 -2.74 -5.09
CA ALA A 385 22.45 -3.23 -5.91
C ALA A 385 21.97 -3.67 -7.30
N LEU A 386 20.75 -4.21 -7.40
CA LEU A 386 20.12 -4.60 -8.65
C LEU A 386 19.50 -3.39 -9.37
N GLU A 387 18.82 -2.52 -8.61
CA GLU A 387 18.20 -1.29 -9.12
C GLU A 387 18.58 -0.08 -8.24
N PRO A 388 19.65 0.64 -8.57
CA PRO A 388 20.16 1.77 -7.77
C PRO A 388 19.19 2.93 -7.56
N HIS A 389 18.19 3.06 -8.43
CA HIS A 389 17.18 4.13 -8.39
C HIS A 389 15.81 3.63 -7.90
N ASN A 390 15.72 2.42 -7.33
CA ASN A 390 14.46 1.90 -6.79
C ASN A 390 14.00 2.72 -5.57
N GLU A 391 13.06 3.62 -5.81
CA GLU A 391 12.58 4.58 -4.82
C GLU A 391 11.99 3.92 -3.55
N PRO A 392 11.14 2.88 -3.64
CA PRO A 392 10.66 2.19 -2.45
C PRO A 392 11.77 1.60 -1.58
N CYS A 393 12.78 0.95 -2.19
CA CYS A 393 13.93 0.42 -1.45
C CYS A 393 14.80 1.54 -0.86
N GLN A 394 14.94 2.67 -1.54
CA GLN A 394 15.67 3.85 -1.08
C GLN A 394 14.96 4.51 0.12
N TYR A 395 13.63 4.66 0.05
CA TYR A 395 12.79 5.12 1.15
C TYR A 395 12.88 4.20 2.37
N MET A 396 12.68 2.90 2.17
CA MET A 396 12.74 1.92 3.27
C MET A 396 14.13 1.80 3.88
N THR A 397 15.20 2.05 3.11
CA THR A 397 16.58 2.17 3.63
C THR A 397 16.69 3.38 4.56
N GLY A 398 16.15 4.53 4.17
CA GLY A 398 16.11 5.74 5.00
C GLY A 398 15.33 5.52 6.30
N LEU A 399 14.15 4.91 6.18
CA LEU A 399 13.28 4.57 7.31
C LEU A 399 13.94 3.58 8.28
N SER A 400 14.50 2.48 7.76
CA SER A 400 15.13 1.45 8.58
C SER A 400 16.36 1.97 9.34
N ASN A 401 17.19 2.80 8.69
CA ASN A 401 18.34 3.44 9.34
C ASN A 401 17.89 4.43 10.44
N SER A 402 16.83 5.20 10.20
CA SER A 402 16.30 6.14 11.20
C SER A 402 15.72 5.41 12.41
N ALA A 403 15.04 4.28 12.19
CA ALA A 403 14.51 3.44 13.27
C ALA A 403 15.62 2.90 14.18
N ILE A 404 16.79 2.52 13.63
CA ILE A 404 17.92 2.02 14.43
C ILE A 404 18.85 3.12 14.94
N GLY A 405 18.56 4.39 14.66
CA GLY A 405 19.37 5.54 15.10
C GLY A 405 20.65 5.78 14.27
N ARG A 406 20.72 5.26 13.04
CA ARG A 406 21.78 5.56 12.05
C ARG A 406 21.37 6.75 11.18
N PHE A 407 21.27 7.93 11.79
CA PHE A 407 20.66 9.10 11.17
C PHE A 407 21.44 9.62 9.96
N TYR A 408 22.77 9.50 9.94
CA TYR A 408 23.55 9.90 8.77
C TYR A 408 23.15 9.10 7.52
N GLN A 409 23.12 7.77 7.62
CA GLN A 409 22.71 6.90 6.50
C GLN A 409 21.21 7.06 6.19
N GLY A 410 20.38 7.27 7.22
CA GLY A 410 18.95 7.53 7.09
C GLY A 410 18.66 8.77 6.25
N ILE A 411 19.19 9.92 6.65
CA ILE A 411 19.01 11.21 5.97
C ILE A 411 19.63 11.20 4.59
N LYS A 412 20.79 10.55 4.40
CA LYS A 412 21.37 10.38 3.07
C LYS A 412 20.42 9.63 2.13
N ALA A 413 19.83 8.55 2.59
CA ALA A 413 18.90 7.76 1.79
C ALA A 413 17.58 8.52 1.52
N GLN A 414 17.06 9.24 2.52
CA GLN A 414 15.87 10.09 2.37
C GLN A 414 16.09 11.21 1.35
N THR A 415 17.23 11.88 1.43
CA THR A 415 17.59 12.96 0.49
C THR A 415 17.65 12.45 -0.94
N LYS A 416 18.14 11.22 -1.18
CA LYS A 416 18.11 10.63 -2.53
C LYS A 416 16.69 10.47 -3.09
N VAL A 417 15.71 10.10 -2.27
CA VAL A 417 14.30 10.03 -2.70
C VAL A 417 13.78 11.43 -3.03
N MET A 418 14.11 12.43 -2.21
CA MET A 418 13.69 13.82 -2.43
C MET A 418 14.26 14.41 -3.74
N LEU A 419 15.45 13.98 -4.17
CA LEU A 419 16.07 14.41 -5.42
C LEU A 419 15.39 13.84 -6.68
N ASN A 420 14.56 12.81 -6.54
CA ASN A 420 13.78 12.27 -7.66
C ASN A 420 12.51 13.12 -7.87
N GLU A 421 12.69 14.35 -8.33
CA GLU A 421 11.55 15.25 -8.57
C GLU A 421 10.56 14.65 -9.59
N PRO A 422 9.25 14.64 -9.27
CA PRO A 422 8.25 14.16 -10.20
C PRO A 422 8.16 15.08 -11.43
N ILE A 423 8.01 14.48 -12.61
CA ILE A 423 7.85 15.23 -13.87
C ILE A 423 6.57 16.09 -13.77
N PRO A 424 6.54 17.31 -14.33
CA PRO A 424 5.34 18.13 -14.36
C PRO A 424 4.12 17.36 -14.89
N GLY A 425 3.03 17.36 -14.14
CA GLY A 425 1.80 16.60 -14.46
C GLY A 425 1.80 15.13 -14.00
N GLN A 426 2.93 14.59 -13.53
CA GLN A 426 2.99 13.26 -12.93
C GLN A 426 2.49 13.29 -11.49
N LYS A 427 1.65 12.31 -11.14
CA LYS A 427 1.26 12.10 -9.74
C LYS A 427 2.48 11.69 -8.92
N VAL A 428 2.77 12.48 -7.89
CA VAL A 428 3.83 12.21 -6.92
C VAL A 428 3.62 10.85 -6.24
N SER A 429 4.69 10.07 -6.07
CA SER A 429 4.63 8.81 -5.32
C SER A 429 4.35 9.06 -3.83
N ALA A 430 3.83 8.04 -3.14
CA ALA A 430 3.59 8.13 -1.70
C ALA A 430 4.92 8.23 -0.91
N GLU A 431 5.93 7.50 -1.36
CA GLU A 431 7.28 7.49 -0.79
C GLU A 431 7.92 8.88 -0.89
N TYR A 432 7.81 9.55 -2.03
CA TYR A 432 8.29 10.93 -2.20
C TYR A 432 7.58 11.90 -1.25
N GLN A 433 6.27 11.79 -1.03
CA GLN A 433 5.59 12.68 -0.08
C GLN A 433 6.01 12.43 1.36
N LYS A 434 6.07 11.15 1.76
CA LYS A 434 6.40 10.75 3.12
C LYS A 434 7.84 11.06 3.50
N VAL A 435 8.77 11.03 2.54
CA VAL A 435 10.19 11.18 2.84
C VAL A 435 10.54 12.55 3.39
N TYR A 436 9.81 13.61 3.02
CA TYR A 436 9.99 14.94 3.58
C TYR A 436 9.75 14.93 5.09
N TYR A 437 8.62 14.38 5.53
CA TYR A 437 8.29 14.29 6.96
C TYR A 437 9.27 13.39 7.71
N LEU A 438 9.63 12.25 7.12
CA LEU A 438 10.56 11.30 7.73
C LEU A 438 11.96 11.91 7.90
N ARG A 439 12.43 12.72 6.94
CA ARG A 439 13.72 13.42 7.04
C ARG A 439 13.73 14.38 8.22
N GLU A 440 12.67 15.16 8.38
CA GLU A 440 12.57 16.13 9.46
C GLU A 440 12.42 15.47 10.82
N TYR A 441 11.68 14.38 10.89
CA TYR A 441 11.65 13.54 12.08
C TYR A 441 13.04 12.97 12.42
N SER A 442 13.79 12.54 11.42
CA SER A 442 15.15 11.99 11.60
C SER A 442 16.12 13.05 12.11
N ARG A 443 16.07 14.26 11.56
CA ARG A 443 16.86 15.42 11.98
C ARG A 443 16.55 15.84 13.42
N TYR A 444 15.26 15.98 13.72
CA TYR A 444 14.80 16.32 15.05
C TYR A 444 15.22 15.26 16.08
N THR A 445 15.02 13.97 15.78
CA THR A 445 15.40 12.89 16.70
C THR A 445 16.92 12.81 16.89
N HIS A 446 17.71 13.05 15.84
CA HIS A 446 19.17 13.15 15.94
C HIS A 446 19.58 14.27 16.89
N ALA A 447 19.03 15.47 16.75
CA ALA A 447 19.36 16.61 17.59
C ALA A 447 19.04 16.41 19.08
N HIS A 448 18.11 15.50 19.40
CA HIS A 448 17.66 15.20 20.76
C HIS A 448 18.11 13.83 21.26
N LEU A 449 19.02 13.15 20.56
CA LEU A 449 19.38 11.76 20.83
C LEU A 449 19.97 11.57 22.24
N ASP A 450 20.79 12.54 22.67
CA ASP A 450 21.50 12.54 23.96
C ASP A 450 20.83 13.42 25.03
N VAL A 451 19.68 14.02 24.71
CA VAL A 451 18.88 14.79 25.66
C VAL A 451 18.10 13.82 26.56
N PRO A 452 17.89 14.14 27.85
CA PRO A 452 17.05 13.33 28.72
C PRO A 452 15.70 13.01 28.08
N ALA A 453 15.32 11.74 28.06
CA ALA A 453 14.16 11.23 27.34
C ALA A 453 12.85 11.92 27.76
N ARG A 454 12.84 12.46 28.98
CA ARG A 454 11.76 13.19 29.61
C ARG A 454 11.54 14.62 29.08
N GLU A 455 12.51 15.19 28.38
CA GLU A 455 12.47 16.56 27.83
C GLU A 455 12.02 16.59 26.36
N PHE A 456 12.02 15.45 25.68
CA PHE A 456 11.59 15.34 24.29
C PHE A 456 10.08 15.44 24.13
N SER A 457 9.62 16.38 23.30
CA SER A 457 8.20 16.56 23.04
C SER A 457 7.91 17.01 21.62
N LEU A 458 7.78 16.05 20.70
CA LEU A 458 7.36 16.34 19.31
C LEU A 458 6.09 17.18 19.20
N ASP A 459 5.16 17.04 20.15
CA ASP A 459 3.91 17.81 20.14
C ASP A 459 4.14 19.29 20.43
N ALA A 460 5.15 19.61 21.25
CA ALA A 460 5.51 20.99 21.58
C ALA A 460 6.50 21.57 20.57
N ASP A 461 7.44 20.75 20.10
CA ASP A 461 8.63 21.23 19.38
C ASP A 461 8.39 21.38 17.87
N LEU A 462 7.51 20.56 17.28
CA LEU A 462 7.20 20.64 15.85
C LEU A 462 6.05 21.60 15.55
N ASN A 463 6.17 22.34 14.44
CA ASN A 463 5.14 23.23 13.93
C ASN A 463 3.79 22.49 13.74
N GLY A 464 2.69 23.12 14.14
CA GLY A 464 1.36 22.52 14.07
C GLY A 464 0.90 22.15 12.66
N ASP A 465 1.17 22.98 11.65
CA ASP A 465 0.78 22.70 10.26
C ASP A 465 1.61 21.56 9.65
N PHE A 466 2.89 21.45 10.02
CA PHE A 466 3.72 20.30 9.68
C PHE A 466 3.11 19.01 10.25
N LYS A 467 2.79 19.01 11.55
CA LYS A 467 2.15 17.87 12.23
C LYS A 467 0.82 17.48 11.56
N ASP A 468 -0.02 18.46 11.22
CA ASP A 468 -1.32 18.23 10.56
C ASP A 468 -1.19 17.54 9.21
N ARG A 469 -0.31 18.05 8.35
CA ARG A 469 -0.07 17.47 7.04
C ARG A 469 0.57 16.09 7.15
N TRP A 470 1.49 15.89 8.09
CA TRP A 470 2.11 14.59 8.31
C TRP A 470 1.09 13.56 8.77
N ALA A 471 0.28 13.87 9.78
CA ALA A 471 -0.74 12.97 10.32
C ALA A 471 -1.81 12.60 9.29
N LYS A 472 -2.13 13.52 8.37
CA LYS A 472 -3.11 13.31 7.28
C LYS A 472 -2.47 12.78 5.98
N ASN A 473 -1.15 12.58 5.94
CA ASN A 473 -0.39 12.20 4.74
C ASN A 473 -0.70 13.11 3.53
N LEU A 474 -0.71 14.43 3.76
CA LEU A 474 -0.92 15.45 2.74
C LEU A 474 0.41 15.83 2.08
N ILE A 475 0.32 16.50 0.93
CA ILE A 475 1.49 17.06 0.24
C ILE A 475 2.24 18.00 1.18
N PHE A 476 3.55 17.78 1.26
CA PHE A 476 4.47 18.64 2.02
C PHE A 476 4.56 20.02 1.37
N THR A 477 4.43 21.08 2.16
CA THR A 477 4.51 22.46 1.68
C THR A 477 5.71 23.18 2.27
N VAL A 478 6.50 23.82 1.41
CA VAL A 478 7.69 24.58 1.81
C VAL A 478 7.31 25.93 2.44
N GLU A 479 6.10 26.42 2.20
CA GLU A 479 5.61 27.68 2.79
C GLU A 479 5.58 27.61 4.31
N ASN A 480 6.21 28.60 4.98
CA ASN A 480 6.29 28.73 6.44
C ASN A 480 6.91 27.54 7.17
N TYR A 481 7.60 26.65 6.44
CA TYR A 481 8.29 25.51 7.01
C TYR A 481 9.70 25.91 7.44
N THR A 482 10.08 25.49 8.65
CA THR A 482 11.44 25.66 9.19
C THR A 482 12.10 24.30 9.27
N GLU A 483 13.26 24.16 8.63
CA GLU A 483 14.05 22.93 8.71
C GLU A 483 14.47 22.64 10.15
N GLN A 484 14.39 21.36 10.53
CA GLN A 484 14.93 20.90 11.81
C GLN A 484 16.46 21.03 11.81
N PRO A 485 17.14 21.07 12.97
CA PRO A 485 18.61 21.14 13.00
C PRO A 485 19.24 20.05 12.12
N GLY A 486 20.26 20.42 11.34
CA GLY A 486 21.02 19.45 10.55
C GLY A 486 21.76 18.45 11.47
N LEU A 487 22.40 17.45 10.86
CA LEU A 487 23.25 16.51 11.60
C LEU A 487 24.38 17.27 12.31
N GLN A 488 24.36 17.20 13.63
CA GLN A 488 25.37 17.80 14.51
C GLN A 488 26.60 16.89 14.63
N PRO A 489 27.82 17.33 14.28
CA PRO A 489 29.02 16.49 14.30
C PRO A 489 29.34 15.84 15.66
N GLN A 490 28.96 16.52 16.75
CA GLN A 490 29.16 16.06 18.12
C GLN A 490 28.18 14.96 18.56
N ILE A 491 27.06 14.78 17.85
CA ILE A 491 26.07 13.74 18.16
C ILE A 491 26.30 12.57 17.20
N GLY A 492 26.89 11.49 17.73
CA GLY A 492 27.11 10.26 16.95
C GLY A 492 25.85 9.46 16.69
N ASP A 493 25.85 8.62 15.65
CA ASP A 493 24.80 7.62 15.43
C ASP A 493 24.71 6.65 16.62
N VAL A 494 23.56 5.97 16.77
CA VAL A 494 23.36 4.96 17.81
C VAL A 494 24.22 3.73 17.52
N VAL A 495 25.02 3.31 18.50
CA VAL A 495 25.80 2.08 18.47
C VAL A 495 25.10 1.07 19.37
N THR A 496 24.68 -0.06 18.81
CA THR A 496 23.98 -1.08 19.59
C THR A 496 25.01 -1.93 20.34
N PRO A 497 25.05 -1.87 21.69
CA PRO A 497 25.94 -2.72 22.46
C PRO A 497 25.49 -4.18 22.36
N ASP A 498 26.42 -5.12 22.55
CA ASP A 498 26.05 -6.52 22.72
C ASP A 498 25.16 -6.67 23.96
N PHE A 499 24.09 -7.45 23.84
CA PHE A 499 23.12 -7.65 24.93
C PHE A 499 23.80 -8.18 26.20
N THR A 500 24.87 -8.98 26.04
CA THR A 500 25.64 -9.55 27.16
C THR A 500 26.39 -8.49 27.98
N SER A 501 26.60 -7.30 27.44
CA SER A 501 27.28 -6.19 28.13
C SER A 501 26.40 -5.47 29.15
N TYR A 502 25.07 -5.60 29.05
CA TYR A 502 24.17 -5.08 30.08
C TYR A 502 24.33 -5.85 31.38
N SER A 503 24.06 -5.21 32.52
CA SER A 503 24.04 -5.93 33.80
C SER A 503 22.97 -7.04 33.79
N PRO A 504 23.14 -8.12 34.57
CA PRO A 504 22.15 -9.19 34.63
C PRO A 504 20.74 -8.71 35.00
N GLU A 505 20.64 -7.62 35.77
CA GLU A 505 19.37 -7.00 36.16
C GLU A 505 18.68 -6.30 34.97
N VAL A 506 19.47 -5.60 34.15
CA VAL A 506 18.97 -4.93 32.93
C VAL A 506 18.57 -5.97 31.89
N GLN A 507 19.37 -7.03 31.69
CA GLN A 507 19.02 -8.12 30.79
C GLN A 507 17.66 -8.75 31.18
N ARG A 508 17.48 -9.08 32.47
CA ARG A 508 16.20 -9.58 33.01
C ARG A 508 15.05 -8.61 32.80
N MET A 509 15.26 -7.31 33.03
CA MET A 509 14.23 -6.29 32.82
C MET A 509 13.79 -6.24 31.35
N VAL A 510 14.74 -6.24 30.42
CA VAL A 510 14.46 -6.19 28.98
C VAL A 510 13.77 -7.46 28.49
N CYS A 511 14.21 -8.65 28.93
CA CYS A 511 13.57 -9.90 28.55
C CYS A 511 12.14 -10.03 29.09
N ARG A 512 11.90 -9.60 30.33
CA ARG A 512 10.54 -9.60 30.89
C ARG A 512 9.65 -8.55 30.25
N ALA A 513 10.18 -7.38 29.93
CA ALA A 513 9.46 -6.39 29.15
C ALA A 513 9.04 -6.98 27.80
N TYR A 514 9.95 -7.63 27.09
CA TYR A 514 9.64 -8.30 25.82
C TYR A 514 8.48 -9.30 25.97
N SER A 515 8.54 -10.22 26.95
CA SER A 515 7.45 -11.17 27.22
C SER A 515 6.13 -10.48 27.59
N LEU A 516 6.18 -9.40 28.37
CA LEU A 516 5.01 -8.62 28.76
C LEU A 516 4.35 -7.96 27.53
N GLY A 517 5.15 -7.37 26.65
CA GLY A 517 4.66 -6.75 25.43
C GLY A 517 4.07 -7.74 24.41
N GLN A 518 4.53 -8.99 24.39
CA GLN A 518 3.94 -10.05 23.56
C GLN A 518 2.47 -10.34 23.94
N LEU A 519 2.07 -10.11 25.19
CA LEU A 519 0.66 -10.26 25.62
C LEU A 519 -0.27 -9.21 24.99
N MET A 520 0.31 -8.10 24.49
CA MET A 520 -0.41 -6.99 23.86
C MET A 520 -0.57 -7.17 22.33
N GLN A 521 -0.06 -8.26 21.77
CA GLN A 521 -0.12 -8.54 20.33
C GLN A 521 -1.54 -8.90 19.90
N PHE A 522 -2.09 -8.17 18.93
CA PHE A 522 -3.30 -8.61 18.23
C PHE A 522 -3.01 -9.80 17.31
N THR A 523 -3.86 -10.82 17.41
CA THR A 523 -3.83 -12.02 16.56
C THR A 523 -5.04 -12.00 15.63
N VAL A 524 -5.04 -11.01 14.73
CA VAL A 524 -6.10 -10.76 13.74
C VAL A 524 -5.48 -10.45 12.38
N ASP A 525 -6.24 -10.67 11.30
CA ASP A 525 -5.76 -10.42 9.95
C ASP A 525 -5.28 -8.96 9.79
N GLY A 526 -4.14 -8.76 9.12
CA GLY A 526 -3.55 -7.43 8.90
C GLY A 526 -2.63 -6.91 10.01
N TYR A 527 -2.37 -7.71 11.04
CA TYR A 527 -1.40 -7.40 12.10
C TYR A 527 -0.26 -8.41 12.10
N LEU A 528 0.96 -7.94 11.84
CA LEU A 528 2.18 -8.73 11.99
C LEU A 528 2.70 -8.64 13.43
N PRO A 529 3.29 -9.71 13.97
CA PRO A 529 4.05 -9.63 15.21
C PRO A 529 5.26 -8.72 15.00
N ASN A 530 5.47 -7.77 15.91
CA ASN A 530 6.59 -6.83 15.83
C ASN A 530 7.40 -6.82 17.12
N VAL A 531 8.62 -7.35 17.06
CA VAL A 531 9.46 -7.53 18.25
C VAL A 531 9.84 -6.21 18.90
N ARG A 532 10.03 -5.13 18.10
CA ARG A 532 10.32 -3.79 18.64
C ARG A 532 9.12 -3.20 19.35
N VAL A 533 7.90 -3.40 18.84
CA VAL A 533 6.67 -2.98 19.53
C VAL A 533 6.55 -3.74 20.86
N HIS A 534 6.78 -5.05 20.87
CA HIS A 534 6.72 -5.85 22.10
C HIS A 534 7.70 -5.31 23.15
N THR A 535 8.97 -5.13 22.79
CA THR A 535 9.98 -4.59 23.70
C THR A 535 9.60 -3.20 24.21
N ALA A 536 9.22 -2.29 23.31
CA ALA A 536 8.88 -0.91 23.66
C ALA A 536 7.69 -0.82 24.60
N MET A 537 6.61 -1.57 24.31
CA MET A 537 5.37 -1.51 25.08
C MET A 537 5.51 -2.26 26.41
N GLY A 538 6.32 -3.30 26.46
CA GLY A 538 6.74 -3.93 27.71
C GLY A 538 7.53 -2.99 28.62
N LEU A 539 8.53 -2.29 28.09
CA LEU A 539 9.33 -1.31 28.84
C LEU A 539 8.45 -0.14 29.29
N ALA A 540 7.55 0.32 28.44
CA ALA A 540 6.56 1.33 28.78
C ALA A 540 5.63 0.88 29.92
N ALA A 541 5.13 -0.36 29.92
CA ALA A 541 4.30 -0.88 31.00
C ALA A 541 5.06 -0.93 32.33
N LEU A 542 6.34 -1.32 32.31
CA LEU A 542 7.21 -1.28 33.49
C LEU A 542 7.47 0.16 33.96
N GLU A 543 7.72 1.09 33.06
CA GLU A 543 7.91 2.52 33.38
C GLU A 543 6.63 3.11 33.99
N VAL A 544 5.46 2.80 33.42
CA VAL A 544 4.15 3.18 33.97
C VAL A 544 3.98 2.59 35.37
N MET A 545 4.25 1.30 35.55
CA MET A 545 4.17 0.64 36.87
C MET A 545 5.03 1.37 37.91
N GLN A 546 6.31 1.60 37.60
CA GLN A 546 7.27 2.24 38.51
C GLN A 546 6.89 3.69 38.82
N THR A 547 6.44 4.44 37.81
CA THR A 547 6.02 5.84 37.95
C THR A 547 4.76 5.96 38.80
N VAL A 548 3.76 5.11 38.54
CA VAL A 548 2.49 5.10 39.29
C VAL A 548 2.71 4.66 40.73
N GLN A 549 3.57 3.66 40.99
CA GLN A 549 3.96 3.29 42.36
C GLN A 549 4.64 4.44 43.10
N ALA A 550 5.53 5.18 42.44
CA ALA A 550 6.19 6.35 43.04
C ALA A 550 5.18 7.47 43.33
N PHE A 551 4.26 7.74 42.40
CA PHE A 551 3.18 8.71 42.58
C PHE A 551 2.26 8.35 43.75
N TRP A 552 1.78 7.10 43.82
CA TRP A 552 0.87 6.66 44.88
C TRP A 552 1.49 6.64 46.27
N LYS A 553 2.82 6.47 46.39
CA LYS A 553 3.53 6.60 47.67
C LYS A 553 3.50 8.04 48.21
N ALA A 554 3.51 9.04 47.34
CA ALA A 554 3.55 10.45 47.76
C ALA A 554 2.76 11.40 46.82
N PRO A 555 1.41 11.25 46.68
CA PRO A 555 0.66 11.94 45.63
C PRO A 555 0.66 13.48 45.73
N LYS A 556 0.82 14.01 46.96
CA LYS A 556 0.78 15.47 47.22
C LYS A 556 2.09 16.16 46.81
N THR A 557 3.22 15.49 47.00
CA THR A 557 4.56 16.05 46.74
C THR A 557 5.10 15.61 45.39
N PHE A 558 4.54 14.57 44.78
CA PHE A 558 4.89 14.15 43.44
C PHE A 558 4.52 15.23 42.41
N LYS A 559 5.53 15.68 41.67
CA LYS A 559 5.41 16.68 40.61
C LYS A 559 5.90 16.10 39.31
N THR A 560 5.34 16.59 38.20
CA THR A 560 6.00 16.43 36.90
C THR A 560 7.32 17.20 36.90
N LEU A 561 8.15 16.98 35.89
CA LEU A 561 9.45 17.65 35.76
C LEU A 561 9.32 19.16 35.60
N MET A 562 8.22 19.63 35.01
CA MET A 562 7.89 21.06 34.93
C MET A 562 7.34 21.62 36.26
N GLY A 563 7.40 20.88 37.36
CA GLY A 563 6.82 21.26 38.65
C GLY A 563 5.29 21.24 38.69
N LYS A 564 4.63 20.71 37.64
CA LYS A 564 3.16 20.66 37.53
C LYS A 564 2.61 19.48 38.31
N LYS A 565 1.31 19.52 38.60
CA LYS A 565 0.59 18.40 39.22
C LYS A 565 0.52 17.24 38.21
N PHE A 566 0.76 16.02 38.67
CA PHE A 566 0.70 14.80 37.86
C PHE A 566 -0.75 14.39 37.60
N HIS A 567 -1.08 14.13 36.34
CA HIS A 567 -2.41 13.86 35.80
C HIS A 567 -2.43 12.59 34.96
N TRP A 568 -3.62 12.15 34.56
CA TRP A 568 -3.77 10.94 33.74
C TRP A 568 -2.91 11.02 32.48
N ARG A 569 -2.86 12.17 31.80
CA ARG A 569 -2.13 12.35 30.54
C ARG A 569 -0.64 12.07 30.68
N ASP A 570 -0.03 12.46 31.80
CA ASP A 570 1.41 12.25 32.02
C ASP A 570 1.79 10.76 32.01
N ILE A 571 0.86 9.87 32.39
CA ILE A 571 1.07 8.41 32.36
C ILE A 571 0.99 7.87 30.93
N PHE A 572 0.03 8.38 30.16
CA PHE A 572 -0.07 8.02 28.74
C PHE A 572 1.15 8.52 27.96
N ASP A 573 1.69 9.69 28.31
CA ASP A 573 2.91 10.23 27.69
C ASP A 573 4.12 9.31 27.85
N SER A 574 4.26 8.61 28.98
CA SER A 574 5.30 7.58 29.15
C SER A 574 5.21 6.49 28.08
N ALA A 575 4.01 5.96 27.82
CA ALA A 575 3.81 4.93 26.80
C ALA A 575 3.88 5.48 25.36
N VAL A 576 3.36 6.68 25.11
CA VAL A 576 3.42 7.37 23.82
C VAL A 576 4.86 7.55 23.36
N LYS A 577 5.77 7.90 24.28
CA LYS A 577 7.19 8.09 23.99
C LYS A 577 7.86 6.84 23.42
N TRP A 578 7.66 5.69 24.07
CA TRP A 578 8.14 4.42 23.56
C TRP A 578 7.49 4.07 22.21
N ARG A 579 6.18 4.31 22.07
CA ARG A 579 5.46 3.97 20.83
C ARG A 579 5.97 4.78 19.63
N ARG A 580 6.40 6.03 19.83
CA ARG A 580 6.97 6.91 18.79
C ARG A 580 8.24 6.35 18.16
N LEU A 581 9.10 5.72 18.94
CA LEU A 581 10.43 5.27 18.49
C LEU A 581 10.42 3.94 17.74
N VAL A 582 9.32 3.20 17.83
CA VAL A 582 9.24 1.87 17.21
C VAL A 582 9.09 1.98 15.69
N ASP A 583 8.30 2.95 15.22
CA ASP A 583 7.99 3.10 13.80
C ASP A 583 8.00 4.59 13.40
N PRO A 584 9.17 5.13 12.99
CA PRO A 584 9.33 6.54 12.59
C PRO A 584 8.42 6.99 11.44
N GLU A 585 7.88 6.07 10.64
CA GLU A 585 6.95 6.40 9.55
C GLU A 585 5.57 6.79 10.08
N GLN A 586 5.18 6.32 11.26
CA GLN A 586 3.86 6.57 11.84
C GLN A 586 3.93 7.71 12.86
N PRO A 587 3.45 8.92 12.53
CA PRO A 587 3.37 10.00 13.50
C PRO A 587 2.36 9.63 14.58
N VAL A 588 2.83 9.56 15.82
CA VAL A 588 2.01 9.36 17.03
C VAL A 588 1.94 10.71 17.73
N LEU A 589 0.91 11.50 17.45
CA LEU A 589 0.76 12.89 17.88
C LEU A 589 -0.57 13.06 18.61
N TRP A 590 -0.58 13.90 19.65
CA TRP A 590 -1.81 14.27 20.35
C TRP A 590 -2.68 15.17 19.46
N LEU A 591 -3.88 14.70 19.15
CA LEU A 591 -4.78 15.37 18.20
C LEU A 591 -5.32 16.70 18.73
N ASP A 592 -5.40 16.85 20.04
CA ASP A 592 -5.81 18.10 20.69
C ASP A 592 -4.70 19.16 20.74
N LEU A 593 -3.46 18.81 20.36
CA LEU A 593 -2.32 19.71 20.21
C LEU A 593 -2.03 20.08 18.74
N MET A 594 -3.02 19.82 17.86
CA MET A 594 -2.99 20.18 16.44
C MET A 594 -3.48 21.63 16.24
N PRO A 595 -3.23 22.26 15.06
CA PRO A 595 -3.72 23.61 14.78
C PRO A 595 -5.22 23.77 15.01
N ALA A 596 -5.65 24.94 15.48
CA ALA A 596 -7.05 25.24 15.79
C ALA A 596 -7.99 24.91 14.62
N LYS A 597 -7.62 25.29 13.38
CA LYS A 597 -8.39 24.96 12.16
C LYS A 597 -8.70 23.46 12.03
N SER A 598 -7.78 22.58 12.45
CA SER A 598 -7.96 21.13 12.39
C SER A 598 -8.84 20.62 13.52
N VAL A 599 -8.72 21.18 14.72
CA VAL A 599 -9.53 20.81 15.89
C VAL A 599 -10.97 21.32 15.75
N ASP A 600 -11.14 22.54 15.22
CA ASP A 600 -12.44 23.17 15.00
C ASP A 600 -13.23 22.48 13.88
N ALA A 601 -12.55 22.08 12.80
CA ALA A 601 -13.14 21.26 11.74
C ALA A 601 -13.41 19.80 12.17
N GLY A 602 -12.89 19.39 13.33
CA GLY A 602 -12.85 18.01 13.78
C GLY A 602 -11.73 17.23 13.08
N PHE A 603 -10.64 16.95 13.80
CA PHE A 603 -9.66 15.99 13.30
C PHE A 603 -10.32 14.61 13.32
N ASN A 604 -10.70 14.13 12.14
CA ASN A 604 -11.45 12.89 11.99
C ASN A 604 -10.49 11.72 11.77
N ASN A 605 -10.55 10.74 12.67
CA ASN A 605 -9.89 9.47 12.44
C ASN A 605 -10.82 8.55 11.66
N PHE A 606 -10.57 8.46 10.35
CA PHE A 606 -11.39 7.67 9.44
C PHE A 606 -10.96 6.19 9.43
N MET A 607 -11.73 5.33 10.11
CA MET A 607 -11.55 3.88 10.04
C MET A 607 -12.44 3.32 8.93
N ASN A 608 -11.92 3.39 7.70
CA ASN A 608 -12.61 2.84 6.53
C ASN A 608 -12.67 1.32 6.63
N MET A 609 -13.88 0.78 6.71
CA MET A 609 -14.19 -0.65 6.68
C MET A 609 -14.26 -1.12 5.22
N ILE A 610 -14.99 -0.37 4.39
CA ILE A 610 -15.11 -0.55 2.93
C ILE A 610 -14.85 0.80 2.27
N ARG A 611 -14.01 0.83 1.24
CA ARG A 611 -13.81 2.01 0.39
C ARG A 611 -13.81 1.59 -1.07
N GLY A 612 -14.80 2.07 -1.80
CA GLY A 612 -15.12 1.61 -3.14
C GLY A 612 -15.42 0.11 -3.15
N GLN A 613 -14.53 -0.65 -3.78
CA GLN A 613 -14.64 -2.09 -3.94
C GLN A 613 -13.70 -2.86 -2.99
N VAL A 614 -13.02 -2.13 -2.08
CA VAL A 614 -11.93 -2.65 -1.25
C VAL A 614 -12.36 -2.74 0.22
N THR A 615 -12.29 -3.94 0.77
CA THR A 615 -12.47 -4.19 2.20
C THR A 615 -11.14 -4.03 2.93
N ASN A 616 -11.16 -3.29 4.04
CA ASN A 616 -9.98 -3.14 4.89
C ASN A 616 -9.77 -4.38 5.75
N ILE A 617 -8.71 -5.13 5.46
CA ILE A 617 -8.41 -6.40 6.12
C ILE A 617 -8.33 -6.28 7.65
N ARG A 618 -7.75 -5.19 8.18
CA ARG A 618 -7.57 -5.00 9.63
C ARG A 618 -8.87 -4.99 10.41
N TYR A 619 -9.96 -4.54 9.79
CA TYR A 619 -11.28 -4.44 10.42
C TYR A 619 -12.29 -5.44 9.86
N SER A 620 -11.88 -6.30 8.93
CA SER A 620 -12.75 -7.27 8.27
C SER A 620 -13.50 -8.17 9.25
N GLY A 621 -12.84 -8.60 10.34
CA GLY A 621 -13.46 -9.41 11.39
C GLY A 621 -14.58 -8.69 12.17
N TYR A 622 -14.61 -7.35 12.13
CA TYR A 622 -15.63 -6.53 12.77
C TYR A 622 -16.67 -5.99 11.78
N LEU A 623 -16.50 -6.21 10.47
CA LEU A 623 -17.39 -5.65 9.44
C LEU A 623 -18.86 -6.03 9.66
N ASP A 624 -19.14 -7.30 9.92
CA ASP A 624 -20.49 -7.80 10.18
C ASP A 624 -21.10 -7.23 11.47
N THR A 625 -20.31 -7.19 12.56
CA THR A 625 -20.76 -6.59 13.83
C THR A 625 -21.08 -5.10 13.66
N THR A 626 -20.20 -4.34 13.01
CA THR A 626 -20.43 -2.91 12.74
C THR A 626 -21.62 -2.70 11.81
N PHE A 627 -21.80 -3.54 10.79
CA PHE A 627 -22.96 -3.50 9.90
C PHE A 627 -24.26 -3.75 10.67
N LYS A 628 -24.30 -4.79 11.52
CA LYS A 628 -25.45 -5.11 12.38
C LYS A 628 -25.78 -3.96 13.34
N LEU A 629 -24.77 -3.36 13.97
CA LEU A 629 -24.95 -2.18 14.82
C LEU A 629 -25.52 -1.01 14.03
N THR A 630 -24.96 -0.71 12.85
CA THR A 630 -25.45 0.35 11.95
C THR A 630 -26.92 0.13 11.63
N LYS A 631 -27.28 -1.08 11.20
CA LYS A 631 -28.65 -1.48 10.88
C LYS A 631 -29.59 -1.32 12.08
N GLN A 632 -29.17 -1.74 13.27
CA GLN A 632 -29.95 -1.55 14.50
C GLN A 632 -30.17 -0.07 14.81
N MET A 633 -29.15 0.76 14.69
CA MET A 633 -29.25 2.20 14.94
C MET A 633 -30.18 2.87 13.92
N VAL A 634 -30.07 2.51 12.65
CA VAL A 634 -30.95 3.05 11.59
C VAL A 634 -32.42 2.74 11.88
N MET A 635 -32.73 1.53 12.36
CA MET A 635 -34.10 1.14 12.73
C MET A 635 -34.69 1.93 13.91
N HIS A 636 -33.87 2.67 14.65
CA HIS A 636 -34.26 3.52 15.78
C HIS A 636 -34.12 5.02 15.47
N TYR A 637 -33.89 5.42 14.20
CA TYR A 637 -34.01 6.83 13.80
C TYR A 637 -35.39 7.38 14.20
N GLN A 638 -35.41 8.60 14.74
CA GLN A 638 -36.62 9.23 15.26
C GLN A 638 -37.72 9.43 14.21
N GLU A 639 -37.37 9.54 12.92
CA GLU A 639 -38.34 9.71 11.82
C GLU A 639 -37.96 8.84 10.61
N LEU A 640 -38.43 7.59 10.59
CA LEU A 640 -38.40 6.79 9.36
C LEU A 640 -39.60 7.22 8.47
N PRO A 641 -39.39 7.53 7.18
CA PRO A 641 -40.41 8.15 6.33
C PRO A 641 -41.67 7.29 6.13
N HIS A 642 -41.55 5.95 6.19
CA HIS A 642 -42.68 5.04 6.05
C HIS A 642 -42.58 3.81 6.98
N PRO A 643 -43.71 3.27 7.48
CA PRO A 643 -43.73 2.19 8.48
C PRO A 643 -43.13 0.86 7.99
N ASN A 644 -43.17 0.59 6.68
CA ASN A 644 -42.62 -0.64 6.09
C ASN A 644 -41.08 -0.64 5.98
N LEU A 645 -40.45 0.54 6.06
CA LEU A 645 -39.00 0.68 5.89
C LEU A 645 -38.20 -0.12 6.92
N LYS A 646 -38.72 -0.24 8.15
CA LYS A 646 -38.09 -1.05 9.21
C LYS A 646 -38.05 -2.54 8.84
N ALA A 647 -39.09 -3.05 8.17
CA ALA A 647 -39.17 -4.43 7.70
C ALA A 647 -38.32 -4.68 6.44
N GLU A 648 -38.05 -3.65 5.64
CA GLU A 648 -37.13 -3.74 4.50
C GLU A 648 -35.68 -3.70 4.98
N ILE A 649 -35.34 -2.77 5.88
CA ILE A 649 -34.02 -2.71 6.53
C ILE A 649 -33.73 -4.03 7.24
N SER A 650 -34.68 -4.65 7.92
CA SER A 650 -34.45 -5.93 8.61
C SER A 650 -34.08 -7.08 7.67
N LYS A 651 -34.45 -7.02 6.38
CA LYS A 651 -34.13 -8.05 5.38
C LYS A 651 -32.74 -7.91 4.75
N THR A 652 -32.14 -6.72 4.78
CA THR A 652 -30.85 -6.46 4.13
C THR A 652 -29.72 -7.29 4.75
N GLN A 653 -28.84 -7.82 3.91
CA GLN A 653 -27.73 -8.69 4.32
C GLN A 653 -26.36 -8.01 4.21
N ASN A 654 -26.26 -6.93 3.44
CA ASN A 654 -24.99 -6.23 3.17
C ASN A 654 -25.19 -4.70 3.06
N CYS A 655 -24.08 -3.99 2.92
CA CYS A 655 -24.04 -2.53 2.88
C CYS A 655 -24.71 -1.99 1.61
N GLU A 656 -24.56 -2.67 0.48
CA GLU A 656 -25.15 -2.36 -0.81
C GLU A 656 -26.68 -2.33 -0.72
N GLU A 657 -27.28 -3.43 -0.24
CA GLU A 657 -28.73 -3.56 -0.06
C GLU A 657 -29.28 -2.54 0.94
N LEU A 658 -28.56 -2.31 2.05
CA LEU A 658 -28.97 -1.31 3.04
C LEU A 658 -28.95 0.10 2.43
N LEU A 659 -27.93 0.44 1.67
CA LEU A 659 -27.83 1.73 1.00
C LEU A 659 -28.92 1.90 -0.06
N GLU A 660 -29.26 0.87 -0.83
CA GLU A 660 -30.35 0.91 -1.80
C GLU A 660 -31.72 1.13 -1.14
N VAL A 661 -32.02 0.41 -0.06
CA VAL A 661 -33.26 0.58 0.71
C VAL A 661 -33.35 2.00 1.27
N MET A 662 -32.25 2.51 1.83
CA MET A 662 -32.21 3.88 2.37
C MET A 662 -32.35 4.95 1.27
N LYS A 663 -31.73 4.78 0.10
CA LYS A 663 -31.89 5.69 -1.05
C LYS A 663 -33.34 5.79 -1.53
N LYS A 664 -34.05 4.66 -1.61
CA LYS A 664 -35.47 4.62 -2.01
C LYS A 664 -36.40 5.35 -1.03
N SER A 665 -35.98 5.48 0.24
CA SER A 665 -36.80 6.05 1.30
C SER A 665 -36.78 7.59 1.36
N GLY A 666 -35.92 8.27 0.59
CA GLY A 666 -35.81 9.74 0.63
C GLY A 666 -35.19 10.32 1.92
N SER A 667 -34.68 9.46 2.80
CA SER A 667 -34.11 9.83 4.11
C SER A 667 -32.60 10.13 4.02
N SER A 668 -32.29 11.45 4.00
CA SER A 668 -30.99 12.12 4.17
C SER A 668 -29.88 11.82 3.15
N THR A 669 -29.45 12.90 2.47
CA THR A 669 -28.42 13.06 1.42
C THR A 669 -28.52 12.09 0.23
N GLN A 670 -28.53 12.60 -1.01
CA GLN A 670 -28.67 11.79 -2.25
C GLN A 670 -27.72 10.57 -2.34
N ASN A 671 -26.67 10.51 -1.51
CA ASN A 671 -25.59 9.54 -1.60
C ASN A 671 -25.35 8.68 -0.34
N GLY A 672 -26.06 8.83 0.80
CA GLY A 672 -25.82 7.99 2.00
C GLY A 672 -26.35 8.54 3.34
N PHE A 673 -26.07 7.86 4.46
CA PHE A 673 -26.50 8.27 5.81
C PHE A 673 -25.39 8.13 6.87
N MET A 674 -25.58 8.79 8.02
CA MET A 674 -24.66 8.77 9.17
C MET A 674 -25.38 8.57 10.49
N VAL A 675 -25.03 7.53 11.25
CA VAL A 675 -25.55 7.28 12.62
C VAL A 675 -24.44 7.47 13.65
N GLY A 676 -24.74 8.11 14.78
CA GLY A 676 -23.79 8.32 15.87
C GLY A 676 -24.08 7.44 17.09
N THR A 677 -23.07 6.77 17.63
CA THR A 677 -23.16 6.05 18.90
C THR A 677 -23.00 7.02 20.07
N HIS A 678 -23.43 6.58 21.25
CA HIS A 678 -23.36 7.38 22.47
C HIS A 678 -22.58 6.63 23.54
N VAL A 679 -21.76 7.37 24.28
CA VAL A 679 -20.94 6.85 25.37
C VAL A 679 -21.45 7.40 26.70
N PRO A 680 -21.93 6.57 27.63
CA PRO A 680 -22.50 7.06 28.89
C PRO A 680 -21.43 7.71 29.77
N SER A 681 -21.76 8.80 30.49
CA SER A 681 -20.86 9.41 31.49
C SER A 681 -20.99 8.72 32.86
N LEU A 682 -19.86 8.33 33.47
CA LEU A 682 -19.84 7.83 34.85
C LEU A 682 -19.87 8.98 35.88
N LYS A 683 -19.22 10.10 35.55
CA LYS A 683 -19.18 11.31 36.38
C LYS A 683 -20.57 11.88 36.63
N ASP A 684 -21.41 11.95 35.60
CA ASP A 684 -22.69 12.65 35.66
C ASP A 684 -23.85 11.75 36.15
N LYS A 685 -23.76 10.41 35.98
CA LYS A 685 -24.69 9.45 36.61
C LYS A 685 -24.80 9.65 38.13
N LYS A 686 -23.69 9.99 38.81
CA LYS A 686 -23.67 10.26 40.26
C LYS A 686 -24.18 11.66 40.65
N ARG A 687 -24.33 12.59 39.71
CA ARG A 687 -24.79 13.97 39.94
C ARG A 687 -26.29 14.14 39.66
N ASN A 688 -27.07 13.06 39.68
CA ASN A 688 -28.50 13.00 39.34
C ASN A 688 -28.84 13.33 37.87
N ASN A 689 -27.86 13.36 36.96
CA ASN A 689 -28.11 13.43 35.52
C ASN A 689 -27.87 12.06 34.88
N LEU A 690 -28.79 11.12 35.13
CA LEU A 690 -28.70 9.70 34.78
C LEU A 690 -28.58 9.43 33.26
N ASN A 691 -28.88 10.41 32.42
CA ASN A 691 -28.97 10.25 30.96
C ASN A 691 -27.89 11.01 30.18
N LYS A 692 -26.87 11.57 30.84
CA LYS A 692 -25.83 12.31 30.13
C LYS A 692 -24.89 11.36 29.38
N ASN A 693 -24.92 11.47 28.06
CA ASN A 693 -24.06 10.73 27.14
C ASN A 693 -23.14 11.68 26.38
N TYR A 694 -21.98 11.18 25.99
CA TYR A 694 -21.03 11.84 25.08
C TYR A 694 -21.14 11.25 23.68
N ASP A 695 -20.69 11.99 22.69
CA ASP A 695 -20.64 11.53 21.30
C ASP A 695 -19.58 10.43 21.15
N GLY A 696 -19.99 9.25 20.70
CA GLY A 696 -19.12 8.11 20.44
C GLY A 696 -18.58 8.09 19.02
N LEU A 697 -18.80 6.97 18.33
CA LEU A 697 -18.45 6.73 16.93
C LEU A 697 -19.53 7.27 16.00
N MET A 698 -19.12 7.80 14.86
CA MET A 698 -19.99 8.02 13.71
C MET A 698 -19.83 6.87 12.72
N LEU A 699 -20.91 6.18 12.39
CA LEU A 699 -20.95 5.15 11.36
C LEU A 699 -21.53 5.79 10.10
N THR A 700 -20.71 5.88 9.06
CA THR A 700 -21.06 6.51 7.80
C THR A 700 -21.18 5.44 6.72
N LEU A 701 -22.33 5.36 6.06
CA LEU A 701 -22.53 4.53 4.89
C LEU A 701 -22.99 5.39 3.72
N SER A 702 -22.17 5.48 2.68
CA SER A 702 -22.46 6.23 1.47
C SER A 702 -22.03 5.47 0.23
N GLY A 703 -22.53 5.88 -0.93
CA GLY A 703 -22.06 5.37 -2.20
C GLY A 703 -22.23 6.38 -3.33
N ASP A 704 -21.41 6.23 -4.36
CA ASP A 704 -21.38 7.12 -5.51
C ASP A 704 -22.28 6.61 -6.66
N THR A 705 -22.22 7.32 -7.79
CA THR A 705 -22.95 6.98 -9.02
C THR A 705 -22.38 5.76 -9.75
N GLU A 706 -21.14 5.37 -9.44
CA GLU A 706 -20.46 4.21 -10.04
C GLU A 706 -20.68 2.92 -9.23
N GLY A 707 -21.46 2.98 -8.14
CA GLY A 707 -21.76 1.85 -7.26
C GLY A 707 -20.68 1.57 -6.23
N ASN A 708 -19.68 2.44 -6.08
CA ASN A 708 -18.67 2.33 -5.04
C ASN A 708 -19.26 2.70 -3.69
N ILE A 709 -18.88 1.97 -2.64
CA ILE A 709 -19.37 2.20 -1.27
C ILE A 709 -18.26 2.73 -0.37
N LEU A 710 -18.59 3.69 0.47
CA LEU A 710 -17.80 4.07 1.63
C LEU A 710 -18.57 3.65 2.89
N PHE A 711 -18.03 2.67 3.60
CA PHE A 711 -18.47 2.32 4.95
C PHE A 711 -17.32 2.61 5.92
N SER A 712 -17.50 3.60 6.80
CA SER A 712 -16.47 4.05 7.74
C SER A 712 -16.99 4.18 9.16
N MET A 713 -16.06 4.00 10.11
CA MET A 713 -16.24 4.33 11.52
C MET A 713 -15.34 5.52 11.84
N ASP A 714 -15.94 6.64 12.21
CA ASP A 714 -15.24 7.91 12.34
C ASP A 714 -15.36 8.43 13.78
N THR A 715 -14.25 8.93 14.32
CA THR A 715 -14.27 9.69 15.57
C THR A 715 -13.85 11.12 15.27
N ALA A 716 -14.65 12.08 15.74
CA ALA A 716 -14.31 13.49 15.62
C ALA A 716 -13.53 13.94 16.86
N THR A 717 -12.47 14.74 16.65
CA THR A 717 -11.72 15.39 17.73
C THR A 717 -12.12 16.85 17.84
N THR A 718 -13.41 17.12 18.07
CA THR A 718 -13.88 18.50 18.30
C THR A 718 -13.46 18.99 19.69
N LYS A 719 -13.33 20.30 19.86
CA LYS A 719 -12.96 20.91 21.15
C LYS A 719 -13.94 20.52 22.28
N THR A 720 -15.24 20.55 22.00
CA THR A 720 -16.29 20.20 22.97
C THR A 720 -16.20 18.74 23.39
N ARG A 721 -16.14 17.82 22.42
CA ARG A 721 -16.02 16.38 22.69
C ARG A 721 -14.75 16.06 23.47
N THR A 722 -13.61 16.57 23.01
CA THR A 722 -12.32 16.38 23.70
C THR A 722 -12.38 16.87 25.15
N SER A 723 -12.97 18.05 25.39
CA SER A 723 -13.12 18.59 26.74
C SER A 723 -14.02 17.72 27.63
N GLN A 724 -15.09 17.13 27.09
CA GLN A 724 -15.96 16.22 27.84
C GLN A 724 -15.21 14.96 28.28
N TYR A 725 -14.53 14.29 27.34
CA TYR A 725 -13.74 13.10 27.64
C TYR A 725 -12.56 13.40 28.58
N HIS A 726 -11.87 14.53 28.42
CA HIS A 726 -10.82 14.95 29.36
C HIS A 726 -11.37 15.13 30.78
N SER A 727 -12.53 15.78 30.91
CA SER A 727 -13.20 15.97 32.20
C SER A 727 -13.63 14.65 32.84
N GLU A 728 -14.05 13.68 32.04
CA GLU A 728 -14.42 12.33 32.49
C GLU A 728 -13.18 11.56 32.96
N MET A 729 -12.13 11.49 32.13
CA MET A 729 -10.88 10.81 32.46
C MET A 729 -10.19 11.42 33.70
N GLU A 730 -10.21 12.75 33.85
CA GLU A 730 -9.70 13.43 35.04
C GLU A 730 -10.52 13.07 36.28
N TRP A 731 -11.85 12.93 36.16
CA TRP A 731 -12.68 12.48 37.28
C TRP A 731 -12.36 11.04 37.69
N ILE A 732 -12.20 10.14 36.72
CA ILE A 732 -11.81 8.74 36.95
C ILE A 732 -10.41 8.68 37.59
N TRP A 733 -9.46 9.46 37.09
CA TRP A 733 -8.10 9.55 37.61
C TRP A 733 -8.06 9.95 39.09
N ASN A 734 -8.81 10.99 39.46
CA ASN A 734 -8.89 11.43 40.85
C ASN A 734 -9.55 10.34 41.72
N ARG A 735 -10.57 9.63 41.21
CA ARG A 735 -11.21 8.52 41.93
C ARG A 735 -10.26 7.35 42.17
N ILE A 736 -9.44 6.95 41.18
CA ILE A 736 -8.39 5.94 41.35
C ILE A 736 -7.44 6.38 42.47
N THR A 737 -6.98 7.63 42.39
CA THR A 737 -6.02 8.18 43.34
C THR A 737 -6.58 8.24 44.77
N ASP A 738 -7.85 8.60 44.93
CA ASP A 738 -8.51 8.67 46.24
C ASP A 738 -8.79 7.28 46.83
N GLU A 739 -9.11 6.29 46.00
CA GLU A 739 -9.31 4.92 46.45
C GLU A 739 -7.99 4.28 46.91
N VAL A 740 -6.89 4.51 46.17
CA VAL A 740 -5.55 4.02 46.56
C VAL A 740 -5.09 4.64 47.89
N LYS A 741 -5.43 5.91 48.16
CA LYS A 741 -5.09 6.57 49.44
C LYS A 741 -5.71 5.89 50.67
N LYS A 742 -6.80 5.14 50.52
CA LYS A 742 -7.42 4.45 51.66
C LYS A 742 -6.49 3.41 52.29
N GLY A 743 -5.65 2.76 51.48
CA GLY A 743 -4.62 1.83 51.93
C GLY A 743 -5.13 0.56 52.66
N GLY A 744 -4.28 -0.45 52.78
CA GLY A 744 -4.52 -1.63 53.63
C GLY A 744 -5.86 -2.34 53.39
N ASN A 745 -6.57 -2.70 54.47
CA ASN A 745 -7.86 -3.41 54.44
C ASN A 745 -9.05 -2.56 53.90
N GLY A 746 -8.86 -1.26 53.67
CA GLY A 746 -9.88 -0.37 53.13
C GLY A 746 -9.83 -0.17 51.60
N MET A 747 -8.82 -0.74 50.94
CA MET A 747 -8.64 -0.65 49.49
C MET A 747 -9.40 -1.76 48.77
N ASP A 748 -10.41 -1.39 47.98
CA ASP A 748 -11.09 -2.34 47.09
C ASP A 748 -10.33 -2.47 45.76
N VAL A 749 -9.49 -3.50 45.69
CA VAL A 749 -8.66 -3.78 44.51
C VAL A 749 -9.53 -4.12 43.29
N ASP A 750 -10.67 -4.78 43.46
CA ASP A 750 -11.53 -5.14 42.32
C ASP A 750 -12.17 -3.90 41.69
N THR A 751 -12.69 -3.02 42.54
CA THR A 751 -13.21 -1.71 42.10
C THR A 751 -12.12 -0.88 41.42
N LEU A 752 -10.88 -0.91 41.91
CA LEU A 752 -9.76 -0.22 41.29
C LEU A 752 -9.41 -0.78 39.91
N VAL A 753 -9.38 -2.10 39.75
CA VAL A 753 -9.17 -2.76 38.45
C VAL A 753 -10.21 -2.26 37.44
N ASN A 754 -11.50 -2.33 37.80
CA ASN A 754 -12.58 -1.88 36.91
C ASN A 754 -12.45 -0.38 36.59
N THR A 755 -12.10 0.45 37.57
CA THR A 755 -11.94 1.90 37.38
C THR A 755 -10.77 2.24 36.45
N ILE A 756 -9.67 1.48 36.48
CA ILE A 756 -8.57 1.60 35.50
C ILE A 756 -9.05 1.24 34.09
N LEU A 757 -9.81 0.15 33.96
CA LEU A 757 -10.37 -0.25 32.67
C LEU A 757 -11.37 0.79 32.14
N TYR A 758 -12.12 1.50 33.00
CA TYR A 758 -12.96 2.61 32.59
C TYR A 758 -12.14 3.78 32.03
N LEU A 759 -11.01 4.13 32.65
CA LEU A 759 -10.12 5.17 32.12
C LEU A 759 -9.69 4.85 30.68
N VAL A 760 -9.33 3.58 30.44
CA VAL A 760 -8.91 3.06 29.13
C VAL A 760 -10.07 3.03 28.13
N TYR A 761 -11.28 2.65 28.57
CA TYR A 761 -12.50 2.70 27.74
C TYR A 761 -12.76 4.09 27.16
N TYR A 762 -12.65 5.15 27.99
CA TYR A 762 -12.82 6.53 27.53
C TYR A 762 -11.66 6.97 26.63
N PHE A 763 -10.44 6.51 26.89
CA PHE A 763 -9.31 6.78 26.00
C PHE A 763 -9.52 6.16 24.60
N TYR A 764 -10.01 4.92 24.52
CA TYR A 764 -10.34 4.29 23.25
C TYR A 764 -11.49 4.97 22.53
N ASN A 765 -12.55 5.35 23.25
CA ASN A 765 -13.65 6.07 22.63
C ASN A 765 -13.22 7.46 22.15
N LEU A 766 -12.32 8.14 22.86
CA LEU A 766 -11.78 9.43 22.43
C LEU A 766 -10.88 9.31 21.19
N LEU A 767 -10.05 8.26 21.10
CA LEU A 767 -8.95 8.09 20.14
C LEU A 767 -8.04 9.33 20.03
N PRO A 768 -7.37 9.76 21.12
CA PRO A 768 -6.72 11.07 21.17
C PRO A 768 -5.40 11.18 20.39
N LEU A 769 -4.90 10.08 19.81
CA LEU A 769 -3.65 10.06 19.04
C LEU A 769 -3.91 9.82 17.56
N SER A 770 -3.11 10.44 16.69
CA SER A 770 -3.13 10.23 15.23
C SER A 770 -2.92 8.77 14.82
N ARG A 771 -2.07 8.04 15.56
CA ARG A 771 -1.82 6.60 15.42
C ARG A 771 -1.43 6.04 16.79
N GLY A 772 -1.61 4.73 16.99
CA GLY A 772 -1.05 4.02 18.15
C GLY A 772 -1.88 4.05 19.44
N SER A 773 -3.03 4.75 19.49
CA SER A 773 -3.94 4.79 20.65
C SER A 773 -4.25 3.41 21.22
N SER A 774 -4.46 2.44 20.33
CA SER A 774 -4.79 1.05 20.62
C SER A 774 -3.81 0.40 21.62
N VAL A 775 -2.55 0.27 21.24
CA VAL A 775 -1.55 -0.40 22.08
C VAL A 775 -1.16 0.45 23.30
N VAL A 776 -1.16 1.77 23.18
CA VAL A 776 -0.79 2.70 24.26
C VAL A 776 -1.75 2.56 25.45
N ALA A 777 -3.06 2.54 25.22
CA ALA A 777 -4.02 2.50 26.32
C ALA A 777 -3.98 1.15 27.05
N TYR A 778 -3.84 0.04 26.32
CA TYR A 778 -3.66 -1.28 26.93
C TYR A 778 -2.36 -1.35 27.75
N THR A 779 -1.26 -0.79 27.23
CA THR A 779 0.03 -0.70 27.94
C THR A 779 -0.09 0.03 29.27
N VAL A 780 -0.78 1.17 29.27
CA VAL A 780 -1.05 1.94 30.50
C VAL A 780 -1.90 1.14 31.48
N ALA A 781 -2.94 0.45 31.01
CA ALA A 781 -3.75 -0.44 31.83
C ALA A 781 -2.88 -1.49 32.53
N MET A 782 -2.04 -2.20 31.77
CA MET A 782 -1.16 -3.25 32.31
C MET A 782 -0.19 -2.70 33.36
N GLY A 783 0.47 -1.58 33.08
CA GLY A 783 1.38 -0.95 34.05
C GLY A 783 0.69 -0.49 35.33
N MET A 784 -0.50 0.11 35.23
CA MET A 784 -1.29 0.52 36.40
C MET A 784 -1.79 -0.66 37.23
N LEU A 785 -2.22 -1.75 36.59
CA LEU A 785 -2.62 -2.98 37.28
C LEU A 785 -1.43 -3.63 38.01
N MET A 786 -0.25 -3.65 37.37
CA MET A 786 0.97 -4.12 38.02
C MET A 786 1.37 -3.23 39.20
N ALA A 787 1.14 -1.91 39.12
CA ALA A 787 1.36 -1.02 40.25
C ALA A 787 0.44 -1.34 41.44
N LEU A 788 -0.76 -1.88 41.20
CA LEU A 788 -1.69 -2.39 42.23
C LEU A 788 -1.32 -3.79 42.76
N GLY A 789 -0.24 -4.40 42.27
CA GLY A 789 0.12 -5.77 42.64
C GLY A 789 -0.69 -6.83 41.88
N LYS A 790 -1.22 -6.51 40.69
CA LYS A 790 -1.88 -7.46 39.78
C LYS A 790 -1.11 -7.60 38.48
N GLU A 791 -0.58 -8.79 38.20
CA GLU A 791 0.04 -9.07 36.90
C GLU A 791 -0.98 -9.62 35.91
N VAL A 792 -0.83 -9.20 34.65
CA VAL A 792 -1.59 -9.72 33.52
C VAL A 792 -0.83 -10.90 32.96
N THR A 793 -1.50 -12.05 32.83
CA THR A 793 -0.90 -13.28 32.28
C THR A 793 -1.63 -13.83 31.07
N GLY A 794 -2.81 -13.30 30.77
CA GLY A 794 -3.60 -13.67 29.61
C GLY A 794 -3.19 -12.90 28.35
N LYS A 795 -3.58 -13.45 27.20
CA LYS A 795 -3.40 -12.84 25.88
C LYS A 795 -4.74 -12.35 25.37
N ILE A 796 -4.70 -11.32 24.53
CA ILE A 796 -5.88 -10.88 23.78
C ILE A 796 -6.35 -12.05 22.89
N PRO A 797 -7.64 -12.44 22.93
CA PRO A 797 -8.12 -13.59 22.18
C PRO A 797 -7.94 -13.43 20.66
N PRO A 798 -7.72 -14.54 19.91
CA PRO A 798 -7.69 -14.49 18.46
C PRO A 798 -8.95 -13.89 17.86
N GLY A 799 -8.80 -13.05 16.84
CA GLY A 799 -9.91 -12.34 16.20
C GLY A 799 -10.40 -11.08 16.93
N LYS A 800 -9.88 -10.78 18.13
CA LYS A 800 -10.34 -9.65 18.97
C LYS A 800 -9.34 -8.48 18.95
N MET A 801 -9.87 -7.25 18.98
CA MET A 801 -9.13 -6.00 19.11
C MET A 801 -9.73 -5.16 20.25
N VAL A 802 -8.94 -4.82 21.26
CA VAL A 802 -9.43 -4.22 22.51
C VAL A 802 -10.07 -2.84 22.29
N ASP A 803 -9.54 -2.05 21.37
CA ASP A 803 -10.09 -0.75 21.00
C ASP A 803 -11.44 -0.87 20.29
N MET A 804 -11.58 -1.78 19.33
CA MET A 804 -12.85 -2.05 18.64
C MET A 804 -13.93 -2.50 19.63
N GLU A 805 -13.55 -3.32 20.60
CA GLU A 805 -14.45 -3.81 21.64
C GLU A 805 -14.90 -2.64 22.51
N ALA A 806 -13.99 -1.75 22.94
CA ALA A 806 -14.36 -0.54 23.68
C ALA A 806 -15.31 0.39 22.92
N MET A 807 -15.12 0.54 21.61
CA MET A 807 -15.92 1.48 20.81
C MET A 807 -17.29 0.92 20.41
N LEU A 808 -17.42 -0.40 20.33
CA LEU A 808 -18.67 -1.08 19.96
C LEU A 808 -19.48 -1.57 21.17
N ILE A 809 -18.83 -1.79 22.32
CA ILE A 809 -19.49 -2.21 23.55
C ILE A 809 -20.06 -0.99 24.28
N GLY A 810 -21.40 -0.92 24.37
CA GLY A 810 -22.12 0.32 24.74
C GLY A 810 -21.91 0.86 26.16
N SER A 811 -21.12 0.21 27.02
CA SER A 811 -20.86 0.70 28.38
C SER A 811 -19.45 0.36 28.89
N PRO A 812 -18.88 1.21 29.78
CA PRO A 812 -17.59 0.94 30.42
C PRO A 812 -17.62 -0.31 31.31
N GLU A 813 -18.76 -0.61 31.96
CA GLU A 813 -18.92 -1.79 32.80
C GLU A 813 -18.82 -3.09 31.98
N SER A 814 -19.52 -3.16 30.85
CA SER A 814 -19.43 -4.32 29.94
C SER A 814 -18.00 -4.48 29.40
N PHE A 815 -17.36 -3.39 29.00
CA PHE A 815 -15.98 -3.41 28.53
C PHE A 815 -15.02 -3.96 29.59
N ALA A 816 -15.13 -3.47 30.83
CA ALA A 816 -14.25 -3.90 31.91
C ALA A 816 -14.41 -5.40 32.20
N ASN A 817 -15.65 -5.91 32.21
CA ASN A 817 -15.90 -7.33 32.41
C ASN A 817 -15.23 -8.19 31.33
N GLU A 818 -15.43 -7.87 30.05
CA GLU A 818 -14.88 -8.65 28.93
C GLU A 818 -13.35 -8.61 28.90
N VAL A 819 -12.75 -7.42 29.06
CA VAL A 819 -11.28 -7.27 29.00
C VAL A 819 -10.58 -7.85 30.23
N LYS A 820 -11.20 -7.77 31.41
CA LYS A 820 -10.65 -8.34 32.64
C LYS A 820 -10.51 -9.86 32.54
N ASP A 821 -11.48 -10.54 31.92
CA ASP A 821 -11.42 -11.97 31.67
C ASP A 821 -10.23 -12.34 30.77
N TRP A 822 -9.97 -11.54 29.73
CA TRP A 822 -8.82 -11.76 28.85
C TRP A 822 -7.47 -11.55 29.54
N MET A 823 -7.40 -10.58 30.46
CA MET A 823 -6.16 -10.25 31.15
C MET A 823 -5.68 -11.36 32.11
N ASN A 824 -6.57 -12.24 32.58
CA ASN A 824 -6.25 -13.32 33.52
C ASN A 824 -5.36 -12.83 34.68
N LEU A 825 -5.93 -11.93 35.50
CA LEU A 825 -5.19 -11.21 36.53
C LEU A 825 -4.74 -12.13 37.67
N LYS A 826 -3.44 -12.14 37.95
CA LYS A 826 -2.84 -12.87 39.08
C LYS A 826 -2.17 -11.93 40.06
N ARG A 827 -1.80 -12.44 41.25
CA ARG A 827 -0.98 -11.69 42.19
C ARG A 827 0.38 -11.42 41.54
N LEU A 828 0.85 -10.16 41.60
CA LEU A 828 2.14 -9.75 41.06
C LEU A 828 3.25 -10.63 41.64
N SER A 829 4.01 -11.28 40.75
CA SER A 829 5.13 -12.12 41.14
C SER A 829 6.27 -11.26 41.77
N PRO A 830 6.99 -11.77 42.80
CA PRO A 830 8.17 -11.10 43.38
C PRO A 830 9.27 -10.81 42.36
N GLN A 831 9.21 -11.44 41.20
CA GLN A 831 10.13 -11.20 40.13
C GLN A 831 10.11 -9.73 39.68
N TRP A 832 8.96 -9.06 39.70
CA TRP A 832 8.82 -7.67 39.21
C TRP A 832 9.34 -6.61 40.18
N THR A 833 9.52 -6.94 41.47
CA THR A 833 9.78 -5.95 42.53
C THR A 833 11.25 -5.53 42.64
N HIS A 834 12.17 -6.29 42.06
CA HIS A 834 13.63 -6.05 42.12
C HIS A 834 14.24 -5.58 40.79
N LEU A 835 13.41 -5.13 39.85
CA LEU A 835 13.89 -4.60 38.58
C LEU A 835 14.42 -3.17 38.74
N PRO A 836 15.50 -2.78 38.04
CA PRO A 836 15.96 -1.40 38.01
C PRO A 836 14.90 -0.49 37.40
N LYS A 837 14.99 0.82 37.67
CA LYS A 837 14.05 1.79 37.09
C LYS A 837 14.31 1.93 35.60
N VAL A 838 13.26 1.82 34.79
CA VAL A 838 13.34 1.96 33.32
C VAL A 838 13.86 3.36 32.96
N SER A 839 13.35 4.40 33.62
CA SER A 839 13.76 5.80 33.42
C SER A 839 15.24 6.07 33.72
N ASP A 840 15.81 5.35 34.68
CA ASP A 840 17.19 5.53 35.11
C ASP A 840 18.14 4.66 34.28
N THR A 841 17.63 3.51 33.80
CA THR A 841 18.37 2.59 32.93
C THR A 841 18.47 3.12 31.50
N PHE A 842 17.39 3.72 30.99
CA PHE A 842 17.31 4.27 29.63
C PHE A 842 16.95 5.76 29.67
N PRO A 843 17.85 6.62 30.20
CA PRO A 843 17.54 8.01 30.48
C PRO A 843 17.48 8.91 29.24
N THR A 844 17.97 8.46 28.08
CA THR A 844 18.02 9.24 26.82
C THR A 844 17.43 8.46 25.65
N PHE A 845 17.08 9.17 24.57
CA PHE A 845 16.59 8.53 23.33
C PHE A 845 17.59 7.55 22.74
N ARG A 846 18.90 7.84 22.85
CA ARG A 846 19.97 6.92 22.49
C ARG A 846 19.78 5.57 23.19
N SER A 847 19.76 5.60 24.52
CA SER A 847 19.66 4.39 25.34
C SER A 847 18.35 3.62 25.12
N MET A 848 17.24 4.33 24.82
CA MET A 848 15.99 3.70 24.44
C MET A 848 16.11 2.97 23.09
N ILE A 849 16.69 3.60 22.06
CA ILE A 849 16.90 2.98 20.74
C ILE A 849 17.87 1.79 20.85
N GLU A 850 18.91 1.89 21.68
CA GLU A 850 19.84 0.78 21.96
C GLU A 850 19.11 -0.44 22.50
N ALA A 851 18.16 -0.25 23.43
CA ALA A 851 17.34 -1.33 23.96
C ALA A 851 16.41 -1.94 22.89
N LEU A 852 15.86 -1.11 21.99
CA LEU A 852 15.00 -1.57 20.89
C LEU A 852 15.76 -2.27 19.76
N ASN A 853 17.06 -2.05 19.64
CA ASN A 853 17.90 -2.66 18.60
C ASN A 853 18.40 -4.07 18.97
N GLN A 854 18.13 -4.55 20.18
CA GLN A 854 18.58 -5.86 20.67
C GLN A 854 17.83 -7.03 20.00
N ASP A 855 18.54 -8.10 19.68
CA ASP A 855 17.92 -9.36 19.19
C ASP A 855 17.42 -10.22 20.36
N LEU A 856 16.28 -9.81 20.91
CA LEU A 856 15.71 -10.43 22.10
C LEU A 856 15.07 -11.80 21.85
N GLN A 857 14.69 -12.12 20.61
CA GLN A 857 14.11 -13.43 20.32
C GLN A 857 15.15 -14.53 20.54
N ALA A 858 16.42 -14.29 20.15
CA ALA A 858 17.52 -15.19 20.46
C ALA A 858 17.93 -15.10 21.94
N ALA A 859 18.11 -13.89 22.48
CA ALA A 859 18.67 -13.69 23.81
C ALA A 859 17.75 -14.14 24.96
N CYS A 860 16.45 -13.90 24.85
CA CYS A 860 15.47 -14.15 25.92
C CYS A 860 14.80 -15.53 25.83
N SER A 861 15.04 -16.29 24.76
CA SER A 861 14.51 -17.65 24.57
C SER A 861 14.94 -18.63 25.68
N LYS A 862 16.05 -18.36 26.37
CA LYS A 862 16.56 -19.19 27.49
C LYS A 862 15.86 -18.93 28.83
N GLU A 863 15.15 -17.81 28.99
CA GLU A 863 14.34 -17.54 30.19
C GLU A 863 12.90 -18.07 30.07
N GLY A 864 12.49 -18.50 28.87
CA GLY A 864 11.11 -18.86 28.51
C GLY A 864 10.71 -20.31 28.73
N ASN A 865 11.26 -21.02 29.71
CA ASN A 865 10.72 -22.32 30.13
C ASN A 865 10.27 -22.28 31.60
N PRO A 866 9.12 -21.64 31.91
CA PRO A 866 8.42 -21.95 33.14
C PRO A 866 7.60 -23.23 32.89
N HIS A 867 7.94 -24.29 33.63
CA HIS A 867 7.02 -25.39 33.89
C HIS A 867 5.68 -24.88 34.45
#